data_AF-A0A1B3W7Y4-F1
#
_entry.id   AF-A0A1B3W7Y4-F1
#
_cell.length_a   1.000
_cell.length_b   1.000
_cell.length_c   1.000
_cell.angle_alpha   90.00
_cell.angle_beta   90.00
_cell.angle_gamma   90.00
#
_symmetry.space_group_name_H-M   'P 1'
#
loop_
_entity.id
_entity.type
_entity.pdbx_description
1 polymer ?
#
loop_
_entity_poly.entity_id
_entity_poly.type
_entity_poly.pdbx_seq_one_letter_code
_entity_poly.pdbx_strand_id
1 'polypeptide(L)'
;MSRRILTALAAGAVALGMCGGVAAGETSAAIEALERDRAAALQDLARERAPYPRYFQRAYERYPDIPRGLLEAIAYAQTGWRHVAPDPGEEPGHRHMPPAYGVMGLYRGEGFANQVHEGAELLGVSERLVMTDPETNILAAAALLDREIRQPAGPQDRLATARDGLESTSGALARYAGYGPGDSSIQGYARQSFAYEVLQTLAKGVDGHGVKISRQPIQMELAFPADSLRLLTAPALRMDHEADSVRPTDEQVEPLPAPGETATQGLAATPEAGIAAVDFGEAIWNPAHTANYSTAGNSMTGVIMHTVEGSYAGTISWFKNPAPPNTSAHYVIRKSDGQITQMVREYQQAWHAYAHNYYTIGIEHDGYASDPNNWSQAMLNASARLVRSICARRPVDCASAWKGPGYDYWHVVPDSVRIKAHGMLTYNQNRYDPGKYFPWASFYTMINDGAPPPAATPTYWVDTWAAAPGYPSPTGGSQSGTLHQGTHYVYCKTWGRRQGSGAEFNHWWLKTDLDVGPANQWVSAYYLSRWGNDEARDNDGYDIPRCEVLPYGEIGRKYYAMGGVRSDLGVPTNEEADAANGGRWQQFAGGMILWHADTGAFPVWGQILEHFRATGSEGRWGYPLIDELDAGVSPATGQRGKFQYFEDGLFLWTPATGAHAIHGAILAHFEDNGREEALGYPLGDEEAHGSNGRKQRFEQTTLYWTPANGVWAD
;
A
#
# COMPACT_ATOMS: atom_id res chain seq x y z
N MET A 1 40.93 20.25 74.52
CA MET A 1 42.11 20.76 73.80
C MET A 1 41.66 21.18 72.42
N SER A 2 41.83 22.48 72.10
CA SER A 2 41.93 23.17 70.79
C SER A 2 41.06 22.73 69.60
N ARG A 3 40.42 23.59 68.79
CA ARG A 3 40.30 25.05 68.68
C ARG A 3 39.12 25.36 67.73
N ARG A 4 38.38 26.40 68.10
CA ARG A 4 37.47 27.34 67.42
C ARG A 4 37.38 27.46 65.87
N ILE A 5 36.11 27.56 65.40
CA ILE A 5 35.41 28.63 64.62
C ILE A 5 35.94 29.02 63.20
N LEU A 6 35.10 28.90 62.15
CA LEU A 6 34.40 29.99 61.39
C LEU A 6 33.69 29.51 60.09
N THR A 7 32.37 29.76 60.05
CA THR A 7 31.47 30.18 58.94
C THR A 7 31.88 30.08 57.45
N ALA A 8 30.96 29.59 56.60
CA ALA A 8 30.17 30.43 55.66
C ALA A 8 29.15 29.60 54.83
N LEU A 9 27.95 30.16 54.63
CA LEU A 9 26.95 29.73 53.65
C LEU A 9 27.44 29.97 52.20
N ALA A 10 27.10 29.08 51.26
CA ALA A 10 26.49 29.42 49.96
C ALA A 10 26.27 28.17 49.07
N ALA A 11 25.04 28.07 48.57
CA ALA A 11 24.57 27.58 47.26
C ALA A 11 25.32 26.50 46.47
N GLY A 12 24.55 25.52 45.95
CA GLY A 12 24.95 24.78 44.76
C GLY A 12 24.26 23.43 44.61
N ALA A 13 23.07 23.42 43.99
CA ALA A 13 22.41 22.21 43.51
C ALA A 13 23.21 21.58 42.36
N VAL A 14 23.67 20.34 42.49
CA VAL A 14 23.95 19.40 41.37
C VAL A 14 23.99 17.98 41.91
N ALA A 15 23.05 17.11 41.48
CA ALA A 15 23.27 15.68 41.20
C ALA A 15 21.95 15.00 40.80
N LEU A 16 21.40 15.37 39.64
CA LEU A 16 20.38 14.59 38.93
C LEU A 16 20.66 14.77 37.44
N GLY A 17 21.54 13.93 36.89
CA GLY A 17 21.97 14.08 35.50
C GLY A 17 22.95 13.04 34.99
N MET A 18 22.96 11.81 35.53
CA MET A 18 23.85 10.74 35.03
C MET A 18 23.20 9.39 34.74
N CYS A 19 21.90 9.20 35.00
CA CYS A 19 21.22 7.94 34.63
C CYS A 19 20.59 7.93 33.23
N GLY A 20 20.42 9.08 32.57
CA GLY A 20 19.77 9.17 31.26
C GLY A 20 20.67 8.85 30.06
N GLY A 21 21.99 9.03 30.18
CA GLY A 21 22.93 8.86 29.07
C GLY A 21 23.31 7.40 28.78
N VAL A 22 23.28 6.53 29.79
CA VAL A 22 23.67 5.11 29.65
C VAL A 22 22.58 4.32 28.92
N ALA A 23 21.31 4.52 29.28
CA ALA A 23 20.18 3.82 28.66
C ALA A 23 19.95 4.22 27.18
N ALA A 24 20.21 5.49 26.82
CA ALA A 24 20.13 5.95 25.43
C ALA A 24 21.27 5.35 24.57
N GLY A 25 22.48 5.25 25.12
CA GLY A 25 23.62 4.61 24.46
C GLY A 25 23.45 3.10 24.26
N GLU A 26 22.89 2.40 25.25
CA GLU A 26 22.58 0.97 25.16
C GLU A 26 21.48 0.67 24.13
N THR A 27 20.46 1.53 24.03
CA THR A 27 19.37 1.37 23.04
C THR A 27 19.87 1.58 21.62
N SER A 28 20.72 2.57 21.38
CA SER A 28 21.34 2.83 20.06
C SER A 28 22.21 1.66 19.60
N ALA A 29 23.05 1.13 20.49
CA ALA A 29 23.91 -0.02 20.20
C ALA A 29 23.09 -1.30 19.88
N ALA A 30 21.96 -1.50 20.56
CA ALA A 30 21.06 -2.62 20.30
C ALA A 30 20.37 -2.53 18.93
N ILE A 31 19.96 -1.33 18.51
CA ILE A 31 19.38 -1.07 17.18
C ILE A 31 20.42 -1.33 16.08
N GLU A 32 21.64 -0.83 16.23
CA GLU A 32 22.72 -1.07 15.26
C GLU A 32 23.10 -2.56 15.17
N ALA A 33 23.06 -3.29 16.29
CA ALA A 33 23.29 -4.73 16.31
C ALA A 33 22.18 -5.48 15.56
N LEU A 34 20.93 -5.05 15.72
CA LEU A 34 19.78 -5.62 15.01
C LEU A 34 19.86 -5.36 13.50
N GLU A 35 20.29 -4.19 13.05
CA GLU A 35 20.47 -3.92 11.62
C GLU A 35 21.60 -4.76 11.00
N ARG A 36 22.68 -5.04 11.75
CA ARG A 36 23.71 -6.00 11.33
C ARG A 36 23.17 -7.43 11.26
N ASP A 37 22.39 -7.85 12.24
CA ASP A 37 21.72 -9.16 12.26
C ASP A 37 20.76 -9.29 11.07
N ARG A 38 19.95 -8.26 10.81
CA ARG A 38 19.07 -8.18 9.63
C ARG A 38 19.86 -8.30 8.33
N ALA A 39 20.96 -7.56 8.17
CA ALA A 39 21.80 -7.66 6.98
C ALA A 39 22.40 -9.06 6.79
N ALA A 40 22.80 -9.74 7.87
CA ALA A 40 23.27 -11.13 7.82
C ALA A 40 22.14 -12.09 7.44
N ALA A 41 20.96 -11.95 8.05
CA ALA A 41 19.78 -12.76 7.76
C ALA A 41 19.30 -12.59 6.31
N LEU A 42 19.43 -11.39 5.73
CA LEU A 42 19.17 -11.15 4.31
C LEU A 42 20.13 -11.92 3.40
N GLN A 43 21.40 -12.07 3.81
CA GLN A 43 22.36 -12.89 3.08
C GLN A 43 22.07 -14.38 3.21
N ASP A 44 21.65 -14.85 4.39
CA ASP A 44 21.19 -16.24 4.58
C ASP A 44 19.99 -16.54 3.69
N LEU A 45 19.03 -15.63 3.66
CA LEU A 45 17.83 -15.72 2.83
C LEU A 45 18.19 -15.74 1.33
N ALA A 46 19.15 -14.92 0.90
CA ALA A 46 19.65 -14.96 -0.47
C ALA A 46 20.33 -16.30 -0.81
N ARG A 47 21.04 -16.92 0.14
CA ARG A 47 21.62 -18.26 -0.04
C ARG A 47 20.54 -19.35 -0.13
N GLU A 48 19.52 -19.28 0.73
CA GLU A 48 18.37 -20.18 0.72
C GLU A 48 17.63 -20.13 -0.63
N ARG A 49 17.47 -18.91 -1.17
CA ARG A 49 16.74 -18.64 -2.42
C ARG A 49 17.54 -18.87 -3.70
N ALA A 50 18.87 -18.89 -3.63
CA ALA A 50 19.75 -19.05 -4.80
C ALA A 50 19.38 -20.23 -5.74
N PRO A 51 18.95 -21.41 -5.26
CA PRO A 51 18.54 -22.49 -6.16
C PRO A 51 17.11 -22.36 -6.71
N TYR A 52 16.24 -21.50 -6.14
CA TYR A 52 14.82 -21.45 -6.47
C TYR A 52 14.52 -21.11 -7.94
N PRO A 53 15.22 -20.19 -8.62
CA PRO A 53 14.99 -19.93 -10.04
C PRO A 53 15.12 -21.20 -10.90
N ARG A 54 16.03 -22.11 -10.55
CA ARG A 54 16.19 -23.40 -11.22
C ARG A 54 15.03 -24.36 -10.91
N TYR A 55 14.54 -24.35 -9.67
CA TYR A 55 13.38 -25.16 -9.27
C TYR A 55 12.10 -24.71 -9.97
N PHE A 56 11.85 -23.40 -10.03
CA PHE A 56 10.75 -22.83 -10.81
C PHE A 56 10.89 -23.17 -12.30
N GLN A 57 12.10 -23.03 -12.87
CA GLN A 57 12.34 -23.41 -14.26
C GLN A 57 11.97 -24.87 -14.54
N ARG A 58 12.37 -25.81 -13.68
CA ARG A 58 12.04 -27.23 -13.81
C ARG A 58 10.54 -27.50 -13.67
N ALA A 59 9.86 -26.75 -12.81
CA ALA A 59 8.41 -26.83 -12.70
C ALA A 59 7.71 -26.39 -14.00
N TYR A 60 8.15 -25.28 -14.61
CA TYR A 60 7.66 -24.85 -15.93
C TYR A 60 7.99 -25.83 -17.05
N GLU A 61 9.15 -26.49 -17.01
CA GLU A 61 9.51 -27.54 -17.98
C GLU A 61 8.60 -28.77 -17.87
N ARG A 62 8.16 -29.11 -16.65
CA ARG A 62 7.24 -30.24 -16.41
C ARG A 62 5.77 -29.90 -16.67
N TYR A 63 5.37 -28.65 -16.39
CA TYR A 63 4.01 -28.15 -16.51
C TYR A 63 3.99 -26.90 -17.42
N PRO A 64 4.12 -27.08 -18.75
CA PRO A 64 4.33 -25.99 -19.70
C PRO A 64 3.12 -25.08 -19.90
N ASP A 65 1.93 -25.51 -19.46
CA ASP A 65 0.70 -24.73 -19.54
C ASP A 65 0.63 -23.63 -18.47
N ILE A 66 1.52 -23.66 -17.47
CA ILE A 66 1.59 -22.62 -16.43
C ILE A 66 2.37 -21.42 -16.97
N PRO A 67 1.78 -20.21 -17.01
CA PRO A 67 2.49 -19.01 -17.42
C PRO A 67 3.69 -18.68 -16.51
N ARG A 68 4.78 -18.21 -17.13
CA ARG A 68 6.01 -17.86 -16.40
C ARG A 68 5.78 -16.68 -15.44
N GLY A 69 6.43 -16.75 -14.29
CA GLY A 69 6.31 -15.77 -13.21
C GLY A 69 5.23 -16.12 -12.19
N LEU A 70 4.25 -16.96 -12.54
CA LEU A 70 3.10 -17.24 -11.70
C LEU A 70 3.46 -18.03 -10.44
N LEU A 71 4.33 -19.04 -10.55
CA LEU A 71 4.80 -19.81 -9.40
C LEU A 71 5.64 -18.94 -8.46
N GLU A 72 6.48 -18.06 -9.01
CA GLU A 72 7.24 -17.10 -8.24
C GLU A 72 6.30 -16.14 -7.49
N ALA A 73 5.26 -15.64 -8.14
CA ALA A 73 4.31 -14.72 -7.53
C ALA A 73 3.47 -15.37 -6.43
N ILE A 74 3.03 -16.62 -6.61
CA ILE A 74 2.36 -17.41 -5.56
C ILE A 74 3.29 -17.58 -4.36
N ALA A 75 4.53 -18.01 -4.59
CA ALA A 75 5.50 -18.21 -3.52
C ALA A 75 5.82 -16.91 -2.76
N TYR A 76 5.83 -15.77 -3.47
CA TYR A 76 5.99 -14.46 -2.84
C TYR A 76 4.78 -14.11 -1.97
N ALA A 77 3.56 -14.26 -2.51
CA ALA A 77 2.32 -13.92 -1.81
C ALA A 77 2.05 -14.81 -0.58
N GLN A 78 2.46 -16.08 -0.62
CA GLN A 78 2.23 -17.00 0.50
C GLN A 78 3.34 -16.98 1.55
N THR A 79 4.61 -16.98 1.13
CA THR A 79 5.75 -17.19 2.05
C THR A 79 6.84 -16.12 1.94
N GLY A 80 6.70 -15.19 0.99
CA GLY A 80 7.79 -14.31 0.61
C GLY A 80 9.00 -15.07 0.10
N TRP A 81 8.85 -16.21 -0.59
CA TRP A 81 9.96 -17.11 -0.98
C TRP A 81 10.78 -17.62 0.21
N ARG A 82 10.14 -18.04 1.28
CA ARG A 82 10.79 -18.74 2.39
C ARG A 82 10.34 -20.18 2.43
N HIS A 83 11.26 -21.09 2.67
CA HIS A 83 10.90 -22.46 2.98
C HIS A 83 10.39 -22.53 4.42
N VAL A 84 9.08 -22.28 4.60
CA VAL A 84 8.46 -22.27 5.91
C VAL A 84 8.20 -23.68 6.42
N ALA A 85 8.42 -23.88 7.71
CA ALA A 85 8.09 -25.09 8.43
C ALA A 85 7.49 -24.70 9.79
N PRO A 86 6.52 -25.46 10.32
CA PRO A 86 5.96 -25.19 11.65
C PRO A 86 7.06 -25.23 12.71
N ASP A 87 6.94 -24.35 13.70
CA ASP A 87 7.89 -24.31 14.82
C ASP A 87 7.74 -25.58 15.68
N PRO A 88 8.82 -26.38 15.88
CA PRO A 88 8.77 -27.57 16.72
C PRO A 88 8.47 -27.29 18.20
N GLY A 89 8.47 -26.02 18.64
CA GLY A 89 8.14 -25.58 20.00
C GLY A 89 6.67 -25.19 20.24
N GLU A 90 5.78 -25.28 19.25
CA GLU A 90 4.38 -24.88 19.43
C GLU A 90 3.59 -25.83 20.35
N GLU A 91 2.93 -25.26 21.37
CA GLU A 91 2.13 -26.05 22.31
C GLU A 91 0.77 -26.47 21.71
N PRO A 92 0.35 -27.75 21.88
CA PRO A 92 -0.90 -28.30 21.32
C PRO A 92 -2.22 -27.65 21.80
N GLY A 93 -2.18 -26.71 22.74
CA GLY A 93 -3.36 -26.09 23.37
C GLY A 93 -3.76 -24.73 22.78
N HIS A 94 -2.95 -24.12 21.91
CA HIS A 94 -3.26 -22.84 21.29
C HIS A 94 -3.99 -23.00 19.95
N ARG A 95 -5.03 -22.18 19.73
CA ARG A 95 -5.85 -22.20 18.50
C ARG A 95 -5.17 -21.37 17.42
N HIS A 96 -4.32 -22.01 16.62
CA HIS A 96 -3.63 -21.38 15.49
C HIS A 96 -4.38 -21.56 14.19
N MET A 97 -4.17 -20.60 13.28
CA MET A 97 -4.33 -20.88 11.86
C MET A 97 -3.42 -22.06 11.51
N PRO A 98 -3.92 -23.08 10.77
CA PRO A 98 -3.12 -24.23 10.38
C PRO A 98 -1.82 -23.81 9.70
N PRO A 99 -0.69 -24.45 10.02
CA PRO A 99 0.59 -24.04 9.49
C PRO A 99 0.69 -24.33 7.98
N ALA A 100 1.31 -23.40 7.27
CA ALA A 100 1.68 -23.56 5.87
C ALA A 100 3.06 -24.25 5.74
N TYR A 101 3.27 -25.01 4.67
CA TYR A 101 4.49 -25.78 4.46
C TYR A 101 5.21 -25.44 3.15
N GLY A 102 6.54 -25.30 3.26
CA GLY A 102 7.49 -25.13 2.18
C GLY A 102 7.38 -23.78 1.45
N VAL A 103 8.09 -23.64 0.33
CA VAL A 103 8.25 -22.36 -0.39
C VAL A 103 6.92 -21.81 -0.92
N MET A 104 5.97 -22.70 -1.21
CA MET A 104 4.67 -22.36 -1.80
C MET A 104 3.55 -22.20 -0.77
N GLY A 105 3.84 -22.43 0.52
CA GLY A 105 2.86 -22.26 1.60
C GLY A 105 1.67 -23.21 1.50
N LEU A 106 1.91 -24.50 1.26
CA LEU A 106 0.84 -25.50 1.09
C LEU A 106 0.26 -25.93 2.44
N TYR A 107 -1.06 -26.09 2.52
CA TYR A 107 -1.76 -26.51 3.75
C TYR A 107 -2.01 -28.03 3.83
N ARG A 108 -2.28 -28.52 5.05
CA ARG A 108 -2.57 -29.93 5.37
C ARG A 108 -4.00 -30.22 5.85
N GLY A 109 -4.93 -29.29 5.64
CA GLY A 109 -6.31 -29.42 6.12
C GLY A 109 -6.67 -28.43 7.23
N GLU A 110 -7.44 -28.91 8.22
CA GLU A 110 -7.78 -28.18 9.46
C GLU A 110 -8.57 -26.87 9.26
N GLY A 111 -9.42 -26.83 8.23
CA GLY A 111 -10.18 -25.63 7.83
C GLY A 111 -9.70 -25.04 6.50
N PHE A 112 -8.54 -25.49 6.02
CA PHE A 112 -8.05 -25.30 4.66
C PHE A 112 -8.08 -26.60 3.84
N ALA A 113 -7.76 -26.51 2.55
CA ALA A 113 -7.56 -27.68 1.69
C ALA A 113 -6.28 -28.45 2.09
N ASN A 114 -6.26 -29.76 1.83
CA ASN A 114 -5.07 -30.58 2.09
C ASN A 114 -4.16 -30.63 0.84
N GLN A 115 -3.64 -29.47 0.47
CA GLN A 115 -2.78 -29.29 -0.71
C GLN A 115 -1.50 -30.13 -0.63
N VAL A 116 -0.92 -30.34 0.55
CA VAL A 116 0.25 -31.20 0.72
C VAL A 116 -0.05 -32.64 0.33
N HIS A 117 -1.18 -33.18 0.78
CA HIS A 117 -1.60 -34.53 0.42
C HIS A 117 -1.89 -34.64 -1.08
N GLU A 118 -2.73 -33.76 -1.62
CA GLU A 118 -3.11 -33.77 -3.03
C GLU A 118 -1.89 -33.60 -3.95
N GLY A 119 -0.98 -32.68 -3.61
CA GLY A 119 0.26 -32.46 -4.35
C GLY A 119 1.22 -33.66 -4.28
N ALA A 120 1.29 -34.34 -3.14
CA ALA A 120 2.08 -35.57 -2.99
C ALA A 120 1.55 -36.70 -3.88
N GLU A 121 0.23 -36.88 -3.92
CA GLU A 121 -0.43 -37.86 -4.77
C GLU A 121 -0.20 -37.58 -6.26
N LEU A 122 -0.37 -36.32 -6.70
CA LEU A 122 -0.15 -35.92 -8.11
C LEU A 122 1.29 -36.15 -8.57
N LEU A 123 2.27 -36.03 -7.67
CA LEU A 123 3.68 -36.24 -7.99
C LEU A 123 4.15 -37.69 -7.81
N GLY A 124 3.39 -38.53 -7.08
CA GLY A 124 3.81 -39.87 -6.69
C GLY A 124 4.95 -39.87 -5.65
N VAL A 125 4.93 -38.90 -4.73
CA VAL A 125 5.95 -38.73 -3.66
C VAL A 125 5.30 -38.76 -2.28
N SER A 126 6.10 -38.75 -1.21
CA SER A 126 5.56 -38.67 0.16
C SER A 126 5.20 -37.24 0.55
N GLU A 127 4.16 -37.05 1.37
CA GLU A 127 3.83 -35.75 1.99
C GLU A 127 5.03 -35.13 2.72
N ARG A 128 5.87 -35.97 3.36
CA ARG A 128 7.10 -35.51 4.00
C ARG A 128 8.02 -34.76 3.04
N LEU A 129 8.20 -35.27 1.82
CA LEU A 129 9.03 -34.59 0.82
C LEU A 129 8.39 -33.26 0.38
N VAL A 130 7.07 -33.23 0.17
CA VAL A 130 6.35 -31.97 -0.14
C VAL A 130 6.53 -30.93 0.96
N MET A 131 6.59 -31.34 2.23
CA MET A 131 6.79 -30.43 3.36
C MET A 131 8.25 -29.96 3.52
N THR A 132 9.23 -30.85 3.32
CA THR A 132 10.62 -30.58 3.74
C THR A 132 11.61 -30.31 2.61
N ASP A 133 11.22 -30.56 1.35
CA ASP A 133 12.09 -30.34 0.19
C ASP A 133 11.55 -29.18 -0.68
N PRO A 134 12.29 -28.05 -0.79
CA PRO A 134 11.85 -26.88 -1.55
C PRO A 134 11.47 -27.18 -3.01
N GLU A 135 12.24 -28.01 -3.71
CA GLU A 135 11.99 -28.33 -5.12
C GLU A 135 10.71 -29.17 -5.27
N THR A 136 10.54 -30.19 -4.43
CA THR A 136 9.32 -31.02 -4.40
C THR A 136 8.09 -30.18 -4.03
N ASN A 137 8.23 -29.25 -3.09
CA ASN A 137 7.14 -28.33 -2.73
C ASN A 137 6.71 -27.44 -3.91
N ILE A 138 7.66 -26.86 -4.64
CA ILE A 138 7.40 -26.08 -5.85
C ILE A 138 6.73 -26.94 -6.94
N LEU A 139 7.23 -28.17 -7.15
CA LEU A 139 6.63 -29.11 -8.10
C LEU A 139 5.20 -29.51 -7.71
N ALA A 140 4.92 -29.68 -6.42
CA ALA A 140 3.60 -30.05 -5.91
C ALA A 140 2.61 -28.92 -6.15
N ALA A 141 3.01 -27.68 -5.86
CA ALA A 141 2.22 -26.50 -6.18
C ALA A 141 1.98 -26.35 -7.68
N ALA A 142 3.00 -26.59 -8.51
CA ALA A 142 2.84 -26.56 -9.97
C ALA A 142 1.86 -27.63 -10.45
N ALA A 143 1.92 -28.86 -9.91
CA ALA A 143 0.97 -29.92 -10.24
C ALA A 143 -0.48 -29.55 -9.88
N LEU A 144 -0.68 -28.95 -8.70
CA LEU A 144 -1.99 -28.47 -8.27
C LEU A 144 -2.50 -27.35 -9.18
N LEU A 145 -1.66 -26.36 -9.50
CA LEU A 145 -2.04 -25.24 -10.36
C LEU A 145 -2.33 -25.68 -11.79
N ASP A 146 -1.52 -26.57 -12.36
CA ASP A 146 -1.76 -27.18 -13.69
C ASP A 146 -3.10 -27.91 -13.73
N ARG A 147 -3.45 -28.66 -12.66
CA ARG A 147 -4.78 -29.27 -12.52
C ARG A 147 -5.89 -28.21 -12.55
N GLU A 148 -5.74 -27.10 -11.82
CA GLU A 148 -6.75 -26.03 -11.79
C GLU A 148 -6.86 -25.28 -13.12
N ILE A 149 -5.76 -25.09 -13.85
CA ILE A 149 -5.73 -24.46 -15.18
C ILE A 149 -6.44 -25.34 -16.22
N ARG A 150 -6.29 -26.67 -16.13
CA ARG A 150 -6.91 -27.62 -17.06
C ARG A 150 -8.39 -27.87 -16.82
N GLN A 151 -8.90 -27.49 -15.65
CA GLN A 151 -10.33 -27.63 -15.38
C GLN A 151 -11.15 -26.71 -16.27
N PRO A 152 -12.35 -27.15 -16.74
CA PRO A 152 -13.22 -26.30 -17.53
C PRO A 152 -13.59 -25.02 -16.78
N ALA A 153 -13.53 -23.88 -17.47
CA ALA A 153 -13.89 -22.57 -16.91
C ALA A 153 -15.31 -22.59 -16.28
N GLY A 154 -15.37 -22.33 -14.97
CA GLY A 154 -16.62 -22.19 -14.22
C GLY A 154 -17.38 -20.89 -14.57
N PRO A 155 -18.59 -20.67 -14.03
CA PRO A 155 -19.37 -19.45 -14.27
C PRO A 155 -18.63 -18.15 -13.88
N GLN A 156 -17.76 -18.23 -12.87
CA GLN A 156 -16.93 -17.10 -12.39
C GLN A 156 -15.70 -16.84 -13.28
N ASP A 157 -15.36 -17.77 -14.19
CA ASP A 157 -14.15 -17.73 -15.04
C ASP A 157 -14.45 -17.19 -16.46
N ARG A 158 -15.71 -16.90 -16.78
CA ARG A 158 -16.13 -16.54 -18.16
C ARG A 158 -16.11 -15.03 -18.40
N LEU A 159 -14.92 -14.44 -18.45
CA LEU A 159 -14.71 -13.29 -19.33
C LEU A 159 -14.25 -13.82 -20.70
N ALA A 160 -15.06 -13.61 -21.73
CA ALA A 160 -14.82 -14.15 -23.07
C ALA A 160 -13.52 -13.64 -23.73
N THR A 161 -12.92 -12.57 -23.19
CA THR A 161 -11.74 -11.85 -23.70
C THR A 161 -10.40 -12.28 -23.10
N ALA A 162 -10.38 -12.95 -21.94
CA ALA A 162 -9.13 -13.37 -21.29
C ALA A 162 -8.53 -14.66 -21.85
N ARG A 163 -9.03 -15.16 -23.00
CA ARG A 163 -8.78 -16.54 -23.47
C ARG A 163 -7.30 -16.91 -23.62
N ASP A 164 -6.41 -15.93 -23.80
CA ASP A 164 -4.96 -16.10 -23.85
C ASP A 164 -4.28 -15.01 -22.99
N GLY A 165 -3.56 -15.36 -21.91
CA GLY A 165 -2.83 -14.38 -21.07
C GLY A 165 -2.61 -14.80 -19.62
N LEU A 166 -1.98 -13.92 -18.82
CA LEU A 166 -1.84 -14.13 -17.36
C LEU A 166 -3.17 -13.88 -16.64
N GLU A 167 -4.02 -13.01 -17.20
CA GLU A 167 -5.31 -12.62 -16.68
C GLU A 167 -6.31 -13.77 -16.60
N SER A 168 -6.28 -14.72 -17.55
CA SER A 168 -7.15 -15.92 -17.49
C SER A 168 -6.84 -16.86 -16.33
N THR A 169 -5.70 -16.69 -15.67
CA THR A 169 -5.33 -17.58 -14.56
C THR A 169 -6.04 -17.22 -13.25
N SER A 170 -6.75 -16.10 -13.18
CA SER A 170 -7.44 -15.64 -11.95
C SER A 170 -8.36 -16.71 -11.33
N GLY A 171 -9.17 -17.37 -12.16
CA GLY A 171 -10.06 -18.45 -11.73
C GLY A 171 -9.32 -19.67 -11.20
N ALA A 172 -8.25 -20.09 -11.90
CA ALA A 172 -7.40 -21.19 -11.47
C ALA A 172 -6.65 -20.86 -10.16
N LEU A 173 -6.15 -19.63 -10.02
CA LEU A 173 -5.52 -19.13 -8.79
C LEU A 173 -6.50 -19.14 -7.62
N ALA A 174 -7.74 -18.69 -7.84
CA ALA A 174 -8.76 -18.70 -6.81
C ALA A 174 -9.03 -20.13 -6.32
N ARG A 175 -9.18 -21.11 -7.22
CA ARG A 175 -9.34 -22.53 -6.84
C ARG A 175 -8.08 -23.12 -6.18
N TYR A 176 -6.91 -22.72 -6.64
CA TYR A 176 -5.63 -23.16 -6.10
C TYR A 176 -5.43 -22.72 -4.64
N ALA A 177 -5.95 -21.56 -4.24
CA ALA A 177 -5.66 -20.88 -2.97
C ALA A 177 -5.76 -21.76 -1.71
N GLY A 178 -6.60 -22.79 -1.73
CA GLY A 178 -6.77 -23.71 -0.61
C GLY A 178 -7.63 -23.18 0.54
N TYR A 179 -8.33 -22.06 0.33
CA TYR A 179 -9.20 -21.41 1.33
C TYR A 179 -10.66 -21.82 1.19
N GLY A 180 -11.26 -22.32 2.28
CA GLY A 180 -12.69 -22.57 2.42
C GLY A 180 -13.26 -23.48 1.33
N PRO A 181 -13.55 -24.77 1.59
CA PRO A 181 -13.97 -25.71 0.54
C PRO A 181 -15.36 -25.43 -0.06
N GLY A 182 -16.08 -24.41 0.39
CA GLY A 182 -17.44 -24.08 -0.04
C GLY A 182 -17.51 -23.00 -1.12
N ASP A 183 -18.63 -22.99 -1.83
CA ASP A 183 -18.93 -22.07 -2.94
C ASP A 183 -19.62 -20.77 -2.48
N SER A 184 -19.51 -20.47 -1.18
CA SER A 184 -20.13 -19.28 -0.58
C SER A 184 -19.54 -18.00 -1.16
N SER A 185 -20.33 -16.92 -1.28
CA SER A 185 -19.86 -15.62 -1.77
C SER A 185 -18.68 -15.10 -0.92
N ILE A 186 -18.77 -15.32 0.39
CA ILE A 186 -17.74 -14.89 1.35
C ILE A 186 -16.44 -15.69 1.18
N GLN A 187 -16.53 -17.01 1.02
CA GLN A 187 -15.37 -17.86 0.78
C GLN A 187 -14.78 -17.60 -0.62
N GLY A 188 -15.63 -17.34 -1.61
CA GLY A 188 -15.26 -16.90 -2.95
C GLY A 188 -14.44 -15.61 -2.92
N TYR A 189 -14.84 -14.62 -2.12
CA TYR A 189 -14.09 -13.37 -1.97
C TYR A 189 -12.67 -13.60 -1.43
N ALA A 190 -12.49 -14.48 -0.44
CA ALA A 190 -11.16 -14.79 0.10
C ALA A 190 -10.24 -15.42 -0.96
N ARG A 191 -10.77 -16.36 -1.76
CA ARG A 191 -10.04 -16.98 -2.87
C ARG A 191 -9.70 -15.98 -3.98
N GLN A 192 -10.65 -15.11 -4.33
CA GLN A 192 -10.44 -14.04 -5.32
C GLN A 192 -9.41 -13.00 -4.83
N SER A 193 -9.37 -12.72 -3.51
CA SER A 193 -8.37 -11.81 -2.91
C SER A 193 -6.94 -12.35 -3.07
N PHE A 194 -6.76 -13.67 -2.95
CA PHE A 194 -5.46 -14.31 -3.22
C PHE A 194 -5.08 -14.23 -4.69
N ALA A 195 -6.00 -14.54 -5.60
CA ALA A 195 -5.75 -14.41 -7.03
C ALA A 195 -5.36 -12.96 -7.39
N TYR A 196 -6.05 -11.98 -6.80
CA TYR A 196 -5.76 -10.56 -6.99
C TYR A 196 -4.34 -10.20 -6.53
N GLU A 197 -3.94 -10.65 -5.35
CA GLU A 197 -2.59 -10.39 -4.83
C GLU A 197 -1.47 -10.99 -5.69
N VAL A 198 -1.66 -12.22 -6.17
CA VAL A 198 -0.69 -12.88 -7.07
C VAL A 198 -0.54 -12.09 -8.37
N LEU A 199 -1.66 -11.70 -8.98
CA LEU A 199 -1.66 -10.89 -10.21
C LEU A 199 -1.11 -9.48 -9.97
N GLN A 200 -1.37 -8.88 -8.80
CA GLN A 200 -0.84 -7.56 -8.44
C GLN A 200 0.68 -7.61 -8.23
N THR A 201 1.18 -8.71 -7.67
CA THR A 201 2.61 -8.97 -7.52
C THR A 201 3.31 -9.03 -8.88
N LEU A 202 2.71 -9.72 -9.86
CA LEU A 202 3.19 -9.73 -11.24
C LEU A 202 3.13 -8.34 -11.88
N ALA A 203 2.02 -7.61 -11.68
CA ALA A 203 1.79 -6.29 -12.25
C ALA A 203 2.80 -5.23 -11.77
N LYS A 204 3.25 -5.35 -10.52
CA LYS A 204 4.26 -4.47 -9.91
C LYS A 204 5.68 -4.92 -10.21
N GLY A 205 5.91 -6.23 -10.27
CA GLY A 205 7.25 -6.81 -10.21
C GLY A 205 7.83 -6.72 -8.80
N VAL A 206 8.72 -7.64 -8.48
CA VAL A 206 9.39 -7.73 -7.17
C VAL A 206 10.84 -8.11 -7.40
N ASP A 207 11.75 -7.38 -6.77
CA ASP A 207 13.17 -7.74 -6.72
C ASP A 207 13.53 -8.06 -5.27
N GLY A 208 13.66 -9.34 -4.94
CA GLY A 208 14.01 -9.77 -3.59
C GLY A 208 15.24 -10.65 -3.63
N HIS A 209 16.41 -10.05 -3.33
CA HIS A 209 17.72 -10.68 -3.16
C HIS A 209 17.71 -12.24 -3.27
N GLY A 210 17.85 -12.76 -4.50
CA GLY A 210 17.85 -14.20 -4.81
C GLY A 210 16.75 -14.68 -5.78
N VAL A 211 15.57 -14.04 -5.78
CA VAL A 211 14.48 -14.30 -6.74
C VAL A 211 13.92 -12.97 -7.25
N LYS A 212 13.57 -12.91 -8.53
CA LYS A 212 13.04 -11.71 -9.17
C LYS A 212 11.81 -12.02 -10.00
N ILE A 213 10.78 -11.22 -9.84
CA ILE A 213 9.61 -11.14 -10.71
C ILE A 213 9.75 -9.85 -11.52
N SER A 214 9.93 -9.99 -12.83
CA SER A 214 9.88 -8.84 -13.73
C SER A 214 8.45 -8.33 -13.84
N ARG A 215 8.28 -7.01 -13.78
CA ARG A 215 7.00 -6.32 -13.97
C ARG A 215 6.31 -6.79 -15.25
N GLN A 216 5.04 -7.21 -15.14
CA GLN A 216 4.19 -7.62 -16.26
C GLN A 216 3.05 -6.62 -16.47
N PRO A 217 2.60 -6.37 -17.71
CA PRO A 217 1.41 -5.56 -17.98
C PRO A 217 0.16 -6.40 -17.75
N ILE A 218 -0.35 -6.41 -16.50
CA ILE A 218 -1.58 -7.13 -16.14
C ILE A 218 -2.75 -6.16 -16.11
N GLN A 219 -3.84 -6.49 -16.81
CA GLN A 219 -5.10 -5.76 -16.76
C GLN A 219 -6.08 -6.44 -15.80
N MET A 220 -6.32 -5.84 -14.63
CA MET A 220 -7.15 -6.45 -13.59
C MET A 220 -8.62 -6.60 -14.02
N GLU A 221 -9.08 -5.74 -14.91
CA GLU A 221 -10.43 -5.70 -15.49
C GLU A 221 -10.67 -6.88 -16.45
N LEU A 222 -9.61 -7.46 -17.00
CA LEU A 222 -9.68 -8.69 -17.79
C LEU A 222 -9.57 -9.94 -16.91
N ALA A 223 -8.94 -9.82 -15.74
CA ALA A 223 -8.75 -10.93 -14.81
C ALA A 223 -9.97 -11.15 -13.91
N PHE A 224 -10.72 -10.11 -13.56
CA PHE A 224 -11.84 -10.18 -12.62
C PHE A 224 -13.12 -9.57 -13.22
N PRO A 225 -14.29 -10.21 -13.05
CA PRO A 225 -15.56 -9.57 -13.36
C PRO A 225 -15.70 -8.22 -12.66
N ALA A 226 -16.35 -7.23 -13.29
CA ALA A 226 -16.44 -5.87 -12.77
C ALA A 226 -16.96 -5.81 -11.32
N ASP A 227 -17.99 -6.59 -10.98
CA ASP A 227 -18.51 -6.68 -9.62
C ASP A 227 -17.46 -7.22 -8.64
N SER A 228 -16.79 -8.32 -9.00
CA SER A 228 -15.69 -8.88 -8.20
C SER A 228 -14.55 -7.89 -8.01
N LEU A 229 -14.10 -7.23 -9.10
CA LEU A 229 -13.03 -6.25 -9.04
C LEU A 229 -13.42 -5.07 -8.15
N ARG A 230 -14.66 -4.57 -8.29
CA ARG A 230 -15.22 -3.54 -7.41
C ARG A 230 -15.16 -3.96 -5.95
N LEU A 231 -15.46 -5.23 -5.61
CA LEU A 231 -15.32 -5.71 -4.23
C LEU A 231 -13.86 -5.79 -3.79
N LEU A 232 -12.97 -6.29 -4.63
CA LEU A 232 -11.53 -6.50 -4.33
C LEU A 232 -10.77 -5.18 -4.15
N THR A 233 -11.24 -4.12 -4.82
CA THR A 233 -10.70 -2.75 -4.73
C THR A 233 -11.55 -1.81 -3.87
N ALA A 234 -12.70 -2.27 -3.36
CA ALA A 234 -13.59 -1.46 -2.57
C ALA A 234 -12.87 -0.90 -1.33
N PRO A 235 -13.11 0.37 -0.96
CA PRO A 235 -12.59 0.92 0.28
C PRO A 235 -13.27 0.27 1.50
N ALA A 236 -14.53 -0.18 1.36
CA ALA A 236 -15.23 -0.95 2.39
C ALA A 236 -16.32 -1.87 1.86
N LEU A 237 -16.44 -3.04 2.50
CA LEU A 237 -17.40 -4.08 2.18
C LEU A 237 -18.39 -4.30 3.33
N ARG A 238 -19.57 -4.79 3.04
CA ARG A 238 -20.50 -5.34 4.02
C ARG A 238 -20.71 -6.80 3.67
N MET A 239 -20.42 -7.66 4.62
CA MET A 239 -20.69 -9.09 4.49
C MET A 239 -21.83 -9.48 5.40
N ASP A 240 -22.85 -10.09 4.81
CA ASP A 240 -23.94 -10.73 5.52
C ASP A 240 -23.68 -12.23 5.52
N HIS A 241 -23.36 -12.78 6.69
CA HIS A 241 -23.07 -14.21 6.86
C HIS A 241 -24.34 -15.08 6.78
N GLU A 242 -25.51 -14.55 7.14
CA GLU A 242 -26.77 -15.30 7.06
C GLU A 242 -27.26 -15.37 5.62
N ALA A 243 -27.11 -14.27 4.88
CA ALA A 243 -27.46 -14.19 3.47
C ALA A 243 -26.33 -14.63 2.52
N ASP A 244 -25.16 -15.00 3.05
CA ASP A 244 -23.94 -15.32 2.31
C ASP A 244 -23.68 -14.34 1.14
N SER A 245 -23.62 -13.04 1.48
CA SER A 245 -23.45 -11.98 0.49
C SER A 245 -22.36 -11.00 0.87
N VAL A 246 -21.70 -10.44 -0.14
CA VAL A 246 -20.66 -9.41 -0.03
C VAL A 246 -21.09 -8.24 -0.91
N ARG A 247 -21.15 -7.03 -0.35
CA ARG A 247 -21.54 -5.82 -1.09
C ARG A 247 -20.63 -4.65 -0.74
N PRO A 248 -20.43 -3.68 -1.64
CA PRO A 248 -19.81 -2.40 -1.29
C PRO A 248 -20.68 -1.63 -0.28
N THR A 249 -20.08 -0.73 0.50
CA THR A 249 -20.80 0.05 1.54
C THR A 249 -21.41 1.36 1.02
N ASP A 250 -21.17 1.70 -0.25
CA ASP A 250 -21.55 2.91 -0.98
C ASP A 250 -22.97 2.85 -1.61
N GLU A 251 -23.71 1.76 -1.45
CA GLU A 251 -25.15 1.72 -1.79
C GLU A 251 -25.98 2.42 -0.69
N GLN A 252 -26.39 3.66 -0.98
CA GLN A 252 -27.39 4.52 -0.30
C GLN A 252 -27.78 4.15 1.15
N VAL A 253 -27.21 4.89 2.10
CA VAL A 253 -27.82 5.10 3.42
C VAL A 253 -28.97 6.10 3.26
N GLU A 254 -30.22 5.70 3.51
CA GLU A 254 -31.34 6.67 3.54
C GLU A 254 -31.09 7.76 4.60
N PRO A 255 -31.47 9.03 4.35
CA PRO A 255 -31.23 10.11 5.31
C PRO A 255 -32.11 9.94 6.56
N LEU A 256 -31.51 10.05 7.74
CA LEU A 256 -32.25 10.16 9.00
C LEU A 256 -33.16 11.41 9.00
N PRO A 257 -34.39 11.34 9.55
CA PRO A 257 -35.22 12.52 9.72
C PRO A 257 -34.60 13.50 10.73
N ALA A 258 -34.84 14.80 10.52
CA ALA A 258 -34.26 15.88 11.32
C ALA A 258 -34.61 15.76 12.82
N PRO A 259 -33.71 16.19 13.73
CA PRO A 259 -33.93 16.04 15.16
C PRO A 259 -35.05 16.98 15.64
N GLY A 260 -36.20 16.41 16.01
CA GLY A 260 -37.30 17.19 16.59
C GLY A 260 -38.64 16.47 16.74
N GLU A 261 -38.89 15.34 16.08
CA GLU A 261 -40.18 14.65 16.21
C GLU A 261 -40.12 13.49 17.20
N THR A 262 -40.85 13.65 18.31
CA THR A 262 -41.02 12.64 19.35
C THR A 262 -41.82 11.45 18.83
N ALA A 263 -41.18 10.28 18.73
CA ALA A 263 -41.84 9.03 18.43
C ALA A 263 -42.67 8.54 19.62
N THR A 264 -43.99 8.66 19.53
CA THR A 264 -44.93 7.87 20.35
C THR A 264 -45.39 6.63 19.59
N GLN A 265 -45.09 5.48 20.19
CA GLN A 265 -45.76 4.19 20.08
C GLN A 265 -45.77 3.46 18.71
N GLY A 266 -45.04 2.34 18.70
CA GLY A 266 -45.64 1.06 18.33
C GLY A 266 -45.49 0.61 16.88
N LEU A 267 -44.27 0.29 16.45
CA LEU A 267 -44.04 -0.65 15.35
C LEU A 267 -42.83 -1.54 15.67
N ALA A 268 -42.98 -2.82 15.36
CA ALA A 268 -42.01 -3.88 15.61
C ALA A 268 -40.61 -3.50 15.10
N ALA A 269 -39.60 -3.73 15.94
CA ALA A 269 -38.21 -3.54 15.56
C ALA A 269 -37.86 -4.44 14.37
N THR A 270 -37.72 -3.85 13.19
CA THR A 270 -36.94 -4.44 12.10
C THR A 270 -35.46 -4.37 12.48
N PRO A 271 -34.62 -5.37 12.16
CA PRO A 271 -33.22 -5.43 12.62
C PRO A 271 -32.26 -4.45 11.92
N GLU A 272 -32.75 -3.55 11.09
CA GLU A 272 -31.92 -2.84 10.10
C GLU A 272 -31.35 -1.49 10.56
N ALA A 273 -31.73 -1.00 11.74
CA ALA A 273 -31.21 0.24 12.31
C ALA A 273 -30.07 -0.01 13.31
N GLY A 274 -28.84 -0.26 12.82
CA GLY A 274 -27.71 -0.46 13.73
C GLY A 274 -26.31 -0.74 13.18
N ILE A 275 -25.99 -0.48 11.91
CA ILE A 275 -24.63 -0.75 11.40
C ILE A 275 -23.96 0.55 10.93
N ALA A 276 -23.18 1.15 11.83
CA ALA A 276 -22.36 2.35 11.57
C ALA A 276 -21.22 2.07 10.56
N ALA A 277 -20.64 3.13 9.97
CA ALA A 277 -19.40 3.08 9.17
C ALA A 277 -18.22 2.44 9.94
N VAL A 278 -17.20 1.91 9.25
CA VAL A 278 -15.93 1.39 9.85
C VAL A 278 -15.32 2.33 10.91
N ASP A 279 -14.57 1.79 11.86
CA ASP A 279 -13.89 2.61 12.87
C ASP A 279 -12.72 3.41 12.28
N PHE A 280 -12.07 2.87 11.25
CA PHE A 280 -11.03 3.53 10.47
C PHE A 280 -11.45 3.66 9.00
N GLY A 281 -11.61 4.89 8.51
CA GLY A 281 -12.24 5.19 7.21
C GLY A 281 -11.53 4.63 5.97
N GLU A 282 -10.24 4.30 6.05
CA GLU A 282 -9.50 3.65 4.95
C GLU A 282 -9.63 2.12 4.95
N ALA A 283 -10.28 1.53 5.97
CA ALA A 283 -10.33 0.08 6.15
C ALA A 283 -11.53 -0.56 5.46
N ILE A 284 -11.30 -1.76 4.92
CA ILE A 284 -12.36 -2.61 4.41
C ILE A 284 -13.09 -3.27 5.56
N TRP A 285 -14.40 -3.05 5.71
CA TRP A 285 -15.18 -3.85 6.66
C TRP A 285 -15.36 -5.28 6.14
N ASN A 286 -14.84 -6.25 6.89
CA ASN A 286 -14.94 -7.65 6.55
C ASN A 286 -15.05 -8.47 7.82
N PRO A 287 -16.25 -8.55 8.44
CA PRO A 287 -16.37 -9.06 9.79
C PRO A 287 -15.92 -10.52 9.92
N ALA A 288 -15.20 -10.79 11.00
CA ALA A 288 -14.97 -12.13 11.52
C ALA A 288 -16.31 -12.81 11.84
N HIS A 289 -16.29 -14.14 11.96
CA HIS A 289 -17.49 -14.87 12.39
C HIS A 289 -17.87 -14.45 13.82
N THR A 290 -19.16 -14.41 14.15
CA THR A 290 -19.66 -14.00 15.49
C THR A 290 -19.14 -14.87 16.63
N ALA A 291 -18.76 -16.12 16.35
CA ALA A 291 -18.09 -17.02 17.30
C ALA A 291 -16.63 -16.62 17.62
N ASN A 292 -16.08 -15.65 16.88
CA ASN A 292 -14.70 -15.21 16.98
C ASN A 292 -14.56 -13.80 17.56
N TYR A 293 -15.56 -13.25 18.23
CA TYR A 293 -15.39 -12.05 19.07
C TYR A 293 -16.52 -11.98 20.10
N SER A 294 -16.37 -11.12 21.11
CA SER A 294 -17.43 -10.79 22.07
C SER A 294 -18.01 -9.41 21.76
N THR A 295 -19.33 -9.29 21.85
CA THR A 295 -20.06 -8.04 21.64
C THR A 295 -20.02 -7.10 22.85
N ALA A 296 -19.37 -7.50 23.95
CA ALA A 296 -19.17 -6.65 25.13
C ALA A 296 -18.36 -5.40 24.75
N GLY A 297 -18.90 -4.23 25.07
CA GLY A 297 -18.26 -2.94 24.83
C GLY A 297 -17.10 -2.70 25.79
N ASN A 298 -15.91 -2.44 25.24
CA ASN A 298 -14.68 -2.18 25.99
C ASN A 298 -14.08 -0.82 25.59
N SER A 299 -13.30 -0.23 26.51
CA SER A 299 -12.70 1.11 26.31
C SER A 299 -11.51 1.12 25.37
N MET A 300 -10.87 -0.03 25.16
CA MET A 300 -9.61 -0.23 24.43
C MET A 300 -8.53 0.81 24.72
N THR A 301 -7.59 0.44 25.59
CA THR A 301 -6.51 1.30 26.08
C THR A 301 -5.12 0.86 25.61
N GLY A 302 -5.03 -0.07 24.65
CA GLY A 302 -3.77 -0.47 24.03
C GLY A 302 -3.91 -1.04 22.63
N VAL A 303 -2.80 -1.14 21.92
CA VAL A 303 -2.68 -1.74 20.59
C VAL A 303 -1.60 -2.81 20.64
N ILE A 304 -1.92 -4.00 20.12
CA ILE A 304 -0.97 -5.10 20.02
C ILE A 304 -0.68 -5.38 18.56
N MET A 305 0.60 -5.35 18.22
CA MET A 305 1.11 -5.63 16.89
C MET A 305 1.37 -7.13 16.77
N HIS A 306 0.85 -7.75 15.71
CA HIS A 306 1.00 -9.16 15.40
C HIS A 306 1.53 -9.34 13.99
N THR A 307 2.10 -10.51 13.73
CA THR A 307 2.31 -11.05 12.39
C THR A 307 1.44 -12.28 12.24
N VAL A 308 0.84 -12.49 11.07
CA VAL A 308 -0.13 -13.57 10.85
C VAL A 308 0.47 -14.97 10.74
N GLU A 309 1.80 -15.08 10.60
CA GLU A 309 2.53 -16.32 10.28
C GLU A 309 1.95 -17.05 9.06
N GLY A 310 1.65 -16.27 8.01
CA GLY A 310 0.94 -16.70 6.81
C GLY A 310 0.59 -15.53 5.90
N SER A 311 -0.50 -15.65 5.15
CA SER A 311 -0.92 -14.63 4.18
C SER A 311 -2.17 -13.86 4.61
N TYR A 312 -2.27 -12.61 4.16
CA TYR A 312 -3.44 -11.73 4.36
C TYR A 312 -4.79 -12.42 4.08
N ALA A 313 -4.93 -13.05 2.91
CA ALA A 313 -6.17 -13.73 2.52
C ALA A 313 -6.44 -14.98 3.38
N GLY A 314 -5.39 -15.73 3.75
CA GLY A 314 -5.50 -16.89 4.64
C GLY A 314 -6.04 -16.49 6.02
N THR A 315 -5.53 -15.40 6.60
CA THR A 315 -5.97 -14.88 7.90
C THR A 315 -7.43 -14.44 7.88
N ILE A 316 -7.85 -13.70 6.83
CA ILE A 316 -9.25 -13.28 6.67
C ILE A 316 -10.16 -14.50 6.57
N SER A 317 -9.77 -15.51 5.78
CA SER A 317 -10.51 -16.78 5.68
C SER A 317 -10.61 -17.47 7.05
N TRP A 318 -9.52 -17.49 7.81
CA TRP A 318 -9.46 -18.13 9.11
C TRP A 318 -10.38 -17.48 10.15
N PHE A 319 -10.36 -16.14 10.26
CA PHE A 319 -11.22 -15.41 11.20
C PHE A 319 -12.71 -15.53 10.89
N LYS A 320 -13.07 -15.95 9.68
CA LYS A 320 -14.44 -16.26 9.27
C LYS A 320 -14.88 -17.69 9.55
N ASN A 321 -13.95 -18.57 9.90
CA ASN A 321 -14.28 -19.93 10.25
C ASN A 321 -14.86 -19.99 11.69
N PRO A 322 -16.09 -20.49 11.90
CA PRO A 322 -16.66 -20.64 13.24
C PRO A 322 -15.97 -21.72 14.09
N ALA A 323 -15.17 -22.59 13.49
CA ALA A 323 -14.60 -23.76 14.15
C ALA A 323 -13.10 -23.95 13.81
N PRO A 324 -12.20 -23.89 14.79
CA PRO A 324 -12.47 -23.65 16.22
C PRO A 324 -12.83 -22.17 16.49
N PRO A 325 -13.73 -21.89 17.46
CA PRO A 325 -14.09 -20.51 17.80
C PRO A 325 -12.95 -19.79 18.54
N ASN A 326 -13.13 -18.51 18.83
CA ASN A 326 -12.23 -17.66 19.62
C ASN A 326 -10.86 -17.34 18.98
N THR A 327 -10.82 -17.01 17.69
CA THR A 327 -9.60 -16.49 17.03
C THR A 327 -9.94 -15.33 16.08
N SER A 328 -9.44 -14.14 16.39
CA SER A 328 -9.62 -12.94 15.55
C SER A 328 -8.73 -11.80 15.99
N ALA A 329 -8.53 -10.84 15.10
CA ALA A 329 -8.02 -9.51 15.42
C ALA A 329 -8.96 -8.43 14.88
N HIS A 330 -8.71 -7.18 15.24
CA HIS A 330 -9.54 -6.07 14.77
C HIS A 330 -9.20 -5.69 13.35
N TYR A 331 -7.92 -5.74 12.99
CA TYR A 331 -7.43 -5.35 11.68
C TYR A 331 -6.43 -6.36 11.12
N VAL A 332 -6.42 -6.53 9.81
CA VAL A 332 -5.41 -7.27 9.04
C VAL A 332 -4.86 -6.34 7.96
N ILE A 333 -3.54 -6.29 7.77
CA ILE A 333 -2.87 -5.38 6.82
C ILE A 333 -2.07 -6.18 5.81
N ARG A 334 -2.33 -5.95 4.51
CA ARG A 334 -1.67 -6.64 3.39
C ARG A 334 -0.27 -6.05 3.11
N LYS A 335 0.72 -6.93 2.89
CA LYS A 335 2.12 -6.53 2.67
C LYS A 335 2.34 -5.80 1.35
N SER A 336 1.65 -6.23 0.30
CA SER A 336 1.88 -5.82 -1.10
C SER A 336 1.45 -4.37 -1.40
N ASP A 337 0.46 -3.82 -0.70
CA ASP A 337 -0.05 -2.46 -0.91
C ASP A 337 -0.53 -1.72 0.34
N GLY A 338 -0.50 -2.36 1.51
CA GLY A 338 -0.98 -1.75 2.75
C GLY A 338 -2.50 -1.65 2.85
N GLN A 339 -3.27 -2.44 2.08
CA GLN A 339 -4.72 -2.55 2.27
C GLN A 339 -5.02 -2.96 3.72
N ILE A 340 -5.91 -2.24 4.38
CA ILE A 340 -6.34 -2.51 5.75
C ILE A 340 -7.73 -3.12 5.69
N THR A 341 -7.91 -4.27 6.33
CA THR A 341 -9.23 -4.89 6.52
C THR A 341 -9.58 -4.88 7.99
N GLN A 342 -10.71 -4.27 8.35
CA GLN A 342 -11.28 -4.32 9.69
C GLN A 342 -12.21 -5.54 9.83
N MET A 343 -11.91 -6.42 10.78
CA MET A 343 -12.67 -7.66 11.02
C MET A 343 -13.47 -7.68 12.31
N VAL A 344 -13.12 -6.85 13.30
CA VAL A 344 -13.87 -6.69 14.55
C VAL A 344 -13.97 -5.21 14.87
N ARG A 345 -15.11 -4.76 15.40
CA ARG A 345 -15.25 -3.37 15.85
C ARG A 345 -14.30 -3.10 16.99
N GLU A 346 -13.67 -1.93 16.99
CA GLU A 346 -12.70 -1.58 18.04
C GLU A 346 -13.30 -1.61 19.44
N TYR A 347 -14.61 -1.35 19.60
CA TYR A 347 -15.23 -1.44 20.93
C TYR A 347 -15.56 -2.89 21.35
N GLN A 348 -15.50 -3.85 20.44
CA GLN A 348 -15.78 -5.26 20.69
C GLN A 348 -14.49 -6.01 21.00
N GLN A 349 -14.57 -7.06 21.79
CA GLN A 349 -13.39 -7.83 22.14
C GLN A 349 -13.08 -8.88 21.06
N ALA A 350 -12.03 -8.66 20.28
CA ALA A 350 -11.41 -9.70 19.45
C ALA A 350 -10.59 -10.70 20.28
N TRP A 351 -10.31 -11.89 19.73
CA TRP A 351 -9.58 -12.96 20.42
C TRP A 351 -8.17 -13.15 19.83
N HIS A 352 -7.26 -12.21 20.09
CA HIS A 352 -5.89 -12.19 19.53
C HIS A 352 -4.77 -12.34 20.57
N ALA A 353 -4.99 -11.97 21.84
CA ALA A 353 -3.95 -11.84 22.86
C ALA A 353 -4.41 -12.32 24.26
N TYR A 354 -5.14 -13.43 24.32
CA TYR A 354 -5.53 -14.12 25.56
C TYR A 354 -6.10 -13.19 26.66
N ALA A 355 -5.39 -12.99 27.76
CA ALA A 355 -5.81 -12.17 28.90
C ALA A 355 -5.85 -10.66 28.58
N HIS A 356 -5.30 -10.24 27.45
CA HIS A 356 -5.21 -8.84 27.04
C HIS A 356 -6.31 -8.41 26.06
N ASN A 357 -7.12 -9.36 25.58
CA ASN A 357 -8.19 -9.14 24.61
C ASN A 357 -9.17 -8.02 25.01
N TYR A 358 -9.55 -7.95 26.29
CA TYR A 358 -10.63 -7.06 26.74
C TYR A 358 -10.26 -5.57 26.72
N TYR A 359 -8.99 -5.20 26.54
CA TYR A 359 -8.56 -3.80 26.55
C TYR A 359 -7.66 -3.42 25.39
N THR A 360 -7.42 -4.33 24.43
CA THR A 360 -6.47 -4.08 23.35
C THR A 360 -7.09 -4.26 21.98
N ILE A 361 -6.57 -3.47 21.04
CA ILE A 361 -6.84 -3.60 19.60
C ILE A 361 -5.69 -4.39 18.97
N GLY A 362 -5.95 -5.62 18.53
CA GLY A 362 -5.02 -6.41 17.74
C GLY A 362 -4.95 -5.98 16.27
N ILE A 363 -3.74 -5.81 15.75
CA ILE A 363 -3.44 -5.55 14.34
C ILE A 363 -2.52 -6.64 13.80
N GLU A 364 -3.02 -7.39 12.83
CA GLU A 364 -2.35 -8.48 12.14
C GLU A 364 -1.64 -7.98 10.88
N HIS A 365 -0.37 -8.33 10.71
CA HIS A 365 0.43 -7.96 9.54
C HIS A 365 0.78 -9.19 8.73
N ASP A 366 0.53 -9.11 7.43
CA ASP A 366 0.81 -10.14 6.44
C ASP A 366 2.29 -10.61 6.45
N GLY A 367 2.50 -11.94 6.38
CA GLY A 367 3.80 -12.60 6.35
C GLY A 367 4.25 -13.25 7.66
N TYR A 368 5.56 -13.22 7.94
CA TYR A 368 6.22 -14.03 9.00
C TYR A 368 7.13 -13.17 9.89
N ALA A 369 7.04 -13.32 11.22
CA ALA A 369 7.82 -12.53 12.18
C ALA A 369 9.33 -12.76 12.06
N SER A 370 9.71 -13.95 11.58
CA SER A 370 11.10 -14.34 11.35
C SER A 370 11.67 -13.86 10.00
N ASP A 371 10.88 -13.24 9.11
CA ASP A 371 11.36 -12.76 7.81
C ASP A 371 11.98 -11.34 7.92
N PRO A 372 13.29 -11.15 7.67
CA PRO A 372 13.93 -9.83 7.67
C PRO A 372 13.42 -8.89 6.56
N ASN A 373 12.72 -9.41 5.56
CA ASN A 373 12.07 -8.65 4.49
C ASN A 373 10.56 -8.50 4.67
N ASN A 374 10.01 -8.82 5.85
CA ASN A 374 8.55 -8.81 5.99
C ASN A 374 7.95 -7.40 5.87
N TRP A 375 8.64 -6.42 6.45
CA TRP A 375 8.11 -5.08 6.70
C TRP A 375 8.24 -4.17 5.48
N SER A 376 7.29 -4.29 4.55
CA SER A 376 7.19 -3.37 3.41
C SER A 376 6.83 -1.96 3.88
N GLN A 377 7.25 -0.94 3.12
CA GLN A 377 6.92 0.44 3.42
C GLN A 377 5.41 0.69 3.37
N ALA A 378 4.69 0.06 2.44
CA ALA A 378 3.24 0.21 2.30
C ALA A 378 2.50 -0.27 3.56
N MET A 379 2.87 -1.45 4.06
CA MET A 379 2.31 -2.04 5.27
C MET A 379 2.65 -1.22 6.52
N LEU A 380 3.89 -0.77 6.68
CA LEU A 380 4.29 0.07 7.81
C LEU A 380 3.56 1.42 7.81
N ASN A 381 3.41 2.05 6.64
CA ASN A 381 2.68 3.31 6.51
C ASN A 381 1.20 3.13 6.86
N ALA A 382 0.56 2.07 6.35
CA ALA A 382 -0.84 1.75 6.65
C ALA A 382 -1.04 1.51 8.14
N SER A 383 -0.17 0.70 8.74
CA SER A 383 -0.14 0.40 10.17
C SER A 383 0.02 1.67 11.02
N ALA A 384 0.95 2.56 10.66
CA ALA A 384 1.15 3.81 11.39
C ALA A 384 -0.05 4.76 11.28
N ARG A 385 -0.68 4.89 10.10
CA ARG A 385 -1.91 5.69 9.93
C ARG A 385 -3.05 5.16 10.79
N LEU A 386 -3.24 3.84 10.79
CA LEU A 386 -4.25 3.17 11.61
C LEU A 386 -3.99 3.41 13.11
N VAL A 387 -2.77 3.15 13.60
CA VAL A 387 -2.43 3.32 15.01
C VAL A 387 -2.58 4.77 15.48
N ARG A 388 -2.19 5.75 14.65
CA ARG A 388 -2.42 7.17 14.95
C ARG A 388 -3.90 7.50 15.06
N SER A 389 -4.72 6.99 14.13
CA SER A 389 -6.17 7.16 14.18
C SER A 389 -6.76 6.55 15.45
N ILE A 390 -6.27 5.38 15.87
CA ILE A 390 -6.64 4.76 17.14
C ILE A 390 -6.27 5.68 18.32
N CYS A 391 -5.03 6.17 18.41
CA CYS A 391 -4.62 7.09 19.48
C CYS A 391 -5.47 8.37 19.53
N ALA A 392 -5.90 8.87 18.37
CA ALA A 392 -6.75 10.06 18.29
C ALA A 392 -8.20 9.82 18.75
N ARG A 393 -8.71 8.59 18.58
CA ARG A 393 -10.11 8.23 18.83
C ARG A 393 -10.33 7.45 20.13
N ARG A 394 -9.29 6.83 20.67
CA ARG A 394 -9.31 5.92 21.82
C ARG A 394 -8.35 6.39 22.90
N PRO A 395 -8.53 5.99 24.17
CA PRO A 395 -7.63 6.31 25.28
C PRO A 395 -6.30 5.52 25.20
N VAL A 396 -5.58 5.64 24.08
CA VAL A 396 -4.27 5.05 23.82
C VAL A 396 -3.26 6.18 23.62
N ASP A 397 -2.26 6.25 24.50
CA ASP A 397 -1.18 7.23 24.36
C ASP A 397 -0.15 6.73 23.35
N CYS A 398 -0.06 7.39 22.19
CA CYS A 398 0.92 7.07 21.15
C CYS A 398 2.38 7.23 21.64
N ALA A 399 2.63 8.17 22.57
CA ALA A 399 3.97 8.41 23.09
C ALA A 399 4.44 7.27 24.00
N SER A 400 3.50 6.45 24.49
CA SER A 400 3.78 5.25 25.28
C SER A 400 4.22 4.05 24.44
N ALA A 401 4.27 4.16 23.12
CA ALA A 401 4.70 3.07 22.26
C ALA A 401 6.12 2.57 22.56
N TRP A 402 6.35 1.29 22.31
CA TRP A 402 7.68 0.72 22.42
C TRP A 402 8.63 1.37 21.41
N LYS A 403 9.83 1.73 21.89
CA LYS A 403 10.88 2.43 21.12
C LYS A 403 12.24 1.72 21.16
N GLY A 404 12.30 0.54 21.78
CA GLY A 404 13.49 -0.29 21.81
C GLY A 404 13.55 -1.26 20.62
N PRO A 405 14.50 -2.21 20.62
CA PRO A 405 14.59 -3.23 19.57
C PRO A 405 13.39 -4.19 19.60
N GLY A 406 13.15 -4.90 18.50
CA GLY A 406 12.28 -6.07 18.52
C GLY A 406 12.99 -7.29 19.11
N TYR A 407 12.23 -8.37 19.37
CA TYR A 407 12.73 -9.62 19.92
C TYR A 407 12.22 -10.83 19.13
N ASP A 408 13.03 -11.89 19.06
CA ASP A 408 12.68 -13.22 18.54
C ASP A 408 12.37 -14.22 19.66
N TYR A 409 12.12 -13.70 20.87
CA TYR A 409 11.72 -14.44 22.06
C TYR A 409 10.75 -13.60 22.89
N TRP A 410 10.10 -14.23 23.86
CA TRP A 410 9.20 -13.56 24.80
C TRP A 410 9.94 -12.55 25.69
N HIS A 411 9.56 -11.26 25.60
CA HIS A 411 10.23 -10.17 26.29
C HIS A 411 9.22 -9.19 26.90
N VAL A 412 8.79 -9.44 28.14
CA VAL A 412 7.79 -8.59 28.81
C VAL A 412 8.30 -7.15 28.98
N VAL A 413 7.50 -6.19 28.50
CA VAL A 413 7.74 -4.77 28.71
C VAL A 413 6.74 -4.20 29.74
N PRO A 414 7.03 -3.06 30.38
CA PRO A 414 6.13 -2.45 31.36
C PRO A 414 4.71 -2.24 30.83
N ASP A 415 3.69 -2.38 31.69
CA ASP A 415 2.29 -2.16 31.30
C ASP A 415 2.02 -0.72 30.82
N SER A 416 2.84 0.23 31.26
CA SER A 416 2.78 1.62 30.80
C SER A 416 3.00 1.77 29.29
N VAL A 417 3.63 0.78 28.63
CA VAL A 417 3.78 0.76 27.17
C VAL A 417 2.48 0.28 26.55
N ARG A 418 1.67 1.16 25.94
CA ARG A 418 0.33 0.80 25.43
C ARG A 418 0.31 0.32 23.97
N ILE A 419 1.38 0.54 23.21
CA ILE A 419 1.53 0.03 21.84
C ILE A 419 2.79 -0.84 21.81
N LYS A 420 2.62 -2.15 21.66
CA LYS A 420 3.69 -3.14 21.82
C LYS A 420 3.44 -4.44 21.05
N ALA A 421 4.48 -5.25 20.96
CA ALA A 421 4.41 -6.57 20.34
C ALA A 421 3.54 -7.54 21.17
N HIS A 422 2.96 -8.53 20.50
CA HIS A 422 2.34 -9.66 21.17
C HIS A 422 3.32 -10.42 22.09
N GLY A 423 4.56 -10.63 21.63
CA GLY A 423 5.64 -11.21 22.41
C GLY A 423 6.11 -10.37 23.62
N MET A 424 5.60 -9.15 23.79
CA MET A 424 5.92 -8.27 24.92
C MET A 424 4.88 -8.29 26.04
N LEU A 425 3.86 -9.15 25.94
CA LEU A 425 2.78 -9.27 26.91
C LEU A 425 3.12 -10.25 28.04
N THR A 426 2.54 -10.02 29.22
CA THR A 426 2.55 -10.99 30.32
C THR A 426 1.72 -12.22 29.96
N TYR A 427 2.04 -13.38 30.56
CA TYR A 427 1.31 -14.65 30.32
C TYR A 427 1.29 -15.09 28.84
N ASN A 428 2.37 -14.80 28.10
CA ASN A 428 2.47 -15.06 26.67
C ASN A 428 3.83 -15.67 26.27
N GLN A 429 4.34 -16.59 27.09
CA GLN A 429 5.73 -17.10 27.05
C GLN A 429 6.15 -17.75 25.73
N ASN A 430 5.20 -18.17 24.89
CA ASN A 430 5.44 -18.88 23.64
C ASN A 430 5.21 -17.99 22.40
N ARG A 431 5.27 -16.66 22.56
CA ARG A 431 5.06 -15.69 21.47
C ARG A 431 6.21 -14.71 21.37
N TYR A 432 6.51 -14.31 20.15
CA TYR A 432 7.52 -13.30 19.84
C TYR A 432 7.09 -12.34 18.73
N ASP A 433 5.95 -12.57 18.08
CA ASP A 433 5.46 -11.73 16.98
C ASP A 433 5.19 -10.28 17.47
N PRO A 434 5.45 -9.26 16.62
CA PRO A 434 5.81 -9.33 15.20
C PRO A 434 7.29 -9.64 14.93
N GLY A 435 8.07 -9.99 15.96
CA GLY A 435 9.45 -10.45 15.81
C GLY A 435 10.48 -9.33 15.83
N LYS A 436 11.75 -9.75 15.82
CA LYS A 436 12.88 -8.83 15.99
C LYS A 436 13.04 -7.81 14.87
N TYR A 437 12.59 -8.13 13.67
CA TYR A 437 12.78 -7.27 12.50
C TYR A 437 11.72 -6.17 12.37
N PHE A 438 10.68 -6.15 13.20
CA PHE A 438 9.73 -5.03 13.19
C PHE A 438 10.46 -3.73 13.55
N PRO A 439 10.38 -2.68 12.71
CA PRO A 439 11.19 -1.48 12.87
C PRO A 439 10.57 -0.54 13.93
N TRP A 440 10.58 -0.95 15.20
CA TRP A 440 9.93 -0.25 16.31
C TRP A 440 10.37 1.21 16.45
N ALA A 441 11.67 1.50 16.29
CA ALA A 441 12.18 2.87 16.37
C ALA A 441 11.59 3.76 15.26
N SER A 442 11.65 3.30 14.00
CA SER A 442 11.04 4.02 12.88
C SER A 442 9.53 4.13 13.02
N PHE A 443 8.86 3.07 13.46
CA PHE A 443 7.42 3.05 13.69
C PHE A 443 6.99 4.02 14.79
N TYR A 444 7.76 4.11 15.89
CA TYR A 444 7.54 5.08 16.96
C TYR A 444 7.56 6.52 16.42
N THR A 445 8.55 6.85 15.57
CA THR A 445 8.61 8.16 14.90
C THR A 445 7.40 8.36 13.99
N MET A 446 7.03 7.36 13.17
CA MET A 446 5.88 7.46 12.27
C MET A 446 4.56 7.75 13.01
N ILE A 447 4.38 7.27 14.25
CA ILE A 447 3.14 7.48 15.00
C ILE A 447 3.14 8.74 15.89
N ASN A 448 4.31 9.21 16.34
CA ASN A 448 4.42 10.35 17.26
C ASN A 448 4.83 11.66 16.60
N ASP A 449 5.72 11.61 15.62
CA ASP A 449 6.32 12.80 14.99
C ASP A 449 5.65 13.15 13.65
N GLY A 450 4.50 12.51 13.40
CA GLY A 450 3.77 12.54 12.13
C GLY A 450 4.14 11.34 11.26
N ALA A 451 3.16 10.81 10.53
CA ALA A 451 3.46 9.87 9.46
C ALA A 451 4.38 10.59 8.45
N PRO A 452 5.43 9.95 7.92
CA PRO A 452 6.03 10.43 6.70
C PRO A 452 4.92 10.61 5.66
N PRO A 453 5.01 11.63 4.79
CA PRO A 453 4.14 11.70 3.63
C PRO A 453 4.16 10.34 2.91
N PRO A 454 3.03 9.91 2.33
CA PRO A 454 2.95 8.60 1.71
C PRO A 454 4.01 8.45 0.61
N ALA A 455 4.69 7.29 0.64
CA ALA A 455 5.87 6.89 -0.15
C ALA A 455 7.09 7.82 0.02
N ALA A 456 8.17 7.27 0.59
CA ALA A 456 9.51 7.84 0.77
C ALA A 456 9.68 9.29 0.31
N THR A 457 9.96 10.24 1.23
CA THR A 457 10.54 11.54 0.85
C THR A 457 11.70 11.25 -0.09
N PRO A 458 11.63 11.60 -1.39
CA PRO A 458 12.68 11.19 -2.31
C PRO A 458 13.97 11.86 -1.89
N THR A 459 15.00 11.05 -1.72
CA THR A 459 16.34 11.53 -1.50
C THR A 459 17.04 11.75 -2.84
N TYR A 460 17.73 12.87 -2.95
CA TYR A 460 18.47 13.27 -4.14
C TYR A 460 19.96 13.15 -3.86
N TRP A 461 20.65 12.28 -4.60
CA TRP A 461 22.07 12.04 -4.36
C TRP A 461 22.91 13.14 -4.99
N VAL A 462 23.83 13.70 -4.20
CA VAL A 462 24.74 14.77 -4.62
C VAL A 462 26.16 14.44 -4.18
N ASP A 463 27.14 14.83 -5.00
CA ASP A 463 28.55 14.75 -4.63
C ASP A 463 29.06 16.11 -4.18
N THR A 464 29.76 16.15 -3.05
CA THR A 464 30.44 17.34 -2.57
C THR A 464 31.94 17.32 -2.88
N TRP A 465 32.52 18.44 -3.34
CA TRP A 465 33.95 18.51 -3.69
C TRP A 465 34.86 18.78 -2.48
N ALA A 466 34.27 19.17 -1.35
CA ALA A 466 34.93 19.29 -0.06
C ALA A 466 33.92 19.10 1.08
N ALA A 467 34.41 19.03 2.32
CA ALA A 467 33.55 19.06 3.48
C ALA A 467 32.74 20.38 3.52
N ALA A 468 31.42 20.27 3.58
CA ALA A 468 30.49 21.38 3.57
C ALA A 468 30.06 21.71 5.01
N PRO A 469 30.26 22.96 5.48
CA PRO A 469 29.71 23.41 6.75
C PRO A 469 28.18 23.34 6.73
N GLY A 470 27.60 22.73 7.76
CA GLY A 470 26.16 22.62 7.96
C GLY A 470 25.63 23.72 8.87
N TYR A 471 24.40 24.18 8.59
CA TYR A 471 23.76 25.30 9.28
C TYR A 471 22.30 24.98 9.63
N PRO A 472 21.77 25.54 10.73
CA PRO A 472 20.36 25.36 11.09
C PRO A 472 19.40 26.17 10.20
N SER A 473 19.92 27.11 9.40
CA SER A 473 19.14 27.98 8.53
C SER A 473 19.92 28.33 7.25
N PRO A 474 19.27 28.44 6.08
CA PRO A 474 19.89 28.82 4.82
C PRO A 474 20.28 30.32 4.76
N THR A 475 19.78 31.14 5.70
CA THR A 475 20.04 32.59 5.76
C THR A 475 20.80 33.00 7.03
N GLY A 476 20.69 32.23 8.12
CA GLY A 476 21.23 32.59 9.43
C GLY A 476 22.50 31.84 9.89
N GLY A 477 23.04 32.31 11.02
CA GLY A 477 23.66 31.51 12.09
C GLY A 477 25.04 30.87 11.91
N SER A 478 25.62 30.53 13.07
CA SER A 478 26.83 29.73 13.26
C SER A 478 26.69 28.32 12.69
N GLN A 479 27.80 27.74 12.27
CA GLN A 479 27.88 26.35 11.85
C GLN A 479 27.38 25.41 12.96
N SER A 480 26.45 24.51 12.63
CA SER A 480 25.91 23.48 13.53
C SER A 480 26.56 22.12 13.35
N GLY A 481 27.31 21.92 12.26
CA GLY A 481 27.97 20.67 11.97
C GLY A 481 28.70 20.69 10.63
N THR A 482 29.03 19.51 10.12
CA THR A 482 29.75 19.33 8.86
C THR A 482 29.21 18.10 8.12
N LEU A 483 28.96 18.28 6.83
CA LEU A 483 28.81 17.18 5.88
C LEU A 483 30.20 16.93 5.27
N HIS A 484 30.73 15.73 5.39
CA HIS A 484 32.04 15.39 4.86
C HIS A 484 32.05 15.44 3.33
N GLN A 485 33.26 15.44 2.75
CA GLN A 485 33.40 15.28 1.31
C GLN A 485 32.93 13.88 0.90
N GLY A 486 32.03 13.77 -0.07
CA GLY A 486 31.55 12.48 -0.55
C GLY A 486 30.19 12.56 -1.24
N THR A 487 29.58 11.40 -1.42
CA THR A 487 28.24 11.25 -1.98
C THR A 487 27.21 11.20 -0.85
N HIS A 488 26.25 12.12 -0.90
CA HIS A 488 25.26 12.32 0.17
C HIS A 488 23.86 12.46 -0.42
N TYR A 489 22.84 12.14 0.37
CA TYR A 489 21.47 12.45 -0.01
C TYR A 489 21.08 13.86 0.45
N VAL A 490 20.16 14.49 -0.26
CA VAL A 490 19.48 15.72 0.16
C VAL A 490 17.98 15.57 -0.07
N TYR A 491 17.19 16.34 0.67
CA TYR A 491 15.73 16.26 0.63
C TYR A 491 15.11 17.26 -0.35
N CYS A 492 15.63 18.49 -0.35
CA CYS A 492 15.11 19.60 -1.15
C CYS A 492 16.10 20.78 -1.11
N LYS A 493 15.83 21.82 -1.89
CA LYS A 493 16.61 23.06 -1.92
C LYS A 493 15.77 24.28 -1.54
N THR A 494 16.43 25.35 -1.10
CA THR A 494 15.80 26.68 -0.90
C THR A 494 16.78 27.79 -1.27
N TRP A 495 16.25 28.97 -1.57
CA TRP A 495 17.06 30.15 -1.84
C TRP A 495 17.50 30.80 -0.53
N GLY A 496 18.80 31.01 -0.36
CA GLY A 496 19.38 31.55 0.86
C GLY A 496 20.44 32.59 0.59
N ARG A 497 21.36 32.76 1.55
CA ARG A 497 22.48 33.70 1.40
C ARG A 497 23.46 33.20 0.34
N ARG A 498 24.17 34.12 -0.32
CA ARG A 498 25.27 33.76 -1.23
C ARG A 498 26.41 33.09 -0.47
N GLN A 499 26.84 31.92 -0.91
CA GLN A 499 28.06 31.25 -0.45
C GLN A 499 29.01 31.09 -1.65
N GLY A 500 30.30 31.37 -1.47
CA GLY A 500 31.27 31.18 -2.55
C GLY A 500 32.57 31.93 -2.38
N SER A 501 33.47 31.78 -3.35
CA SER A 501 34.78 32.42 -3.41
C SER A 501 35.01 33.02 -4.80
N GLY A 502 35.29 34.32 -4.87
CA GLY A 502 35.48 35.01 -6.15
C GLY A 502 34.27 34.87 -7.08
N ALA A 503 34.52 34.34 -8.29
CA ALA A 503 33.52 34.15 -9.34
C ALA A 503 32.66 32.89 -9.15
N GLU A 504 33.05 31.96 -8.26
CA GLU A 504 32.29 30.74 -7.97
C GLU A 504 31.38 30.97 -6.77
N PHE A 505 30.08 30.74 -6.92
CA PHE A 505 29.10 30.97 -5.86
C PHE A 505 27.80 30.21 -6.07
N ASN A 506 27.02 30.07 -5.01
CA ASN A 506 25.67 29.54 -5.09
C ASN A 506 24.77 30.18 -4.02
N HIS A 507 23.52 30.46 -4.38
CA HIS A 507 22.46 30.89 -3.47
C HIS A 507 21.53 29.75 -3.05
N TRP A 508 21.63 28.57 -3.67
CA TRP A 508 20.88 27.39 -3.25
C TRP A 508 21.49 26.74 -2.03
N TRP A 509 20.61 26.36 -1.11
CA TRP A 509 20.91 25.63 0.09
C TRP A 509 20.13 24.32 0.08
N LEU A 510 20.80 23.23 0.40
CA LEU A 510 20.28 21.87 0.34
C LEU A 510 20.00 21.38 1.76
N LYS A 511 18.82 20.80 1.96
CA LYS A 511 18.43 20.21 3.24
C LYS A 511 18.90 18.77 3.32
N THR A 512 19.63 18.39 4.36
CA THR A 512 20.25 17.06 4.51
C THR A 512 20.57 16.73 5.96
N ASP A 513 21.08 15.53 6.21
CA ASP A 513 21.59 15.09 7.50
C ASP A 513 23.11 15.11 7.48
N LEU A 514 23.72 15.74 8.49
CA LEU A 514 25.17 15.94 8.54
C LEU A 514 25.88 14.70 9.08
N ASP A 515 27.07 14.39 8.58
CA ASP A 515 27.95 13.35 9.15
C ASP A 515 28.33 13.66 10.60
N VAL A 516 28.57 14.95 10.89
CA VAL A 516 28.92 15.44 12.22
C VAL A 516 27.99 16.59 12.57
N GLY A 517 27.03 16.36 13.45
CA GLY A 517 26.07 17.36 13.89
C GLY A 517 24.63 16.83 13.86
N PRO A 518 23.64 17.71 14.04
CA PRO A 518 22.24 17.33 13.96
C PRO A 518 21.82 16.99 12.52
N ALA A 519 20.77 16.17 12.40
CA ALA A 519 20.03 15.95 11.16
C ALA A 519 19.26 17.22 10.71
N ASN A 520 18.73 17.20 9.49
CA ASN A 520 17.82 18.22 8.95
C ASN A 520 18.42 19.63 8.92
N GLN A 521 19.69 19.72 8.53
CA GLN A 521 20.47 20.96 8.42
C GLN A 521 20.63 21.37 6.96
N TRP A 522 21.17 22.57 6.76
CA TRP A 522 21.38 23.18 5.46
C TRP A 522 22.86 23.21 5.12
N VAL A 523 23.21 22.71 3.94
CA VAL A 523 24.52 22.86 3.32
C VAL A 523 24.38 23.68 2.04
N SER A 524 25.36 24.53 1.72
CA SER A 524 25.27 25.30 0.47
C SER A 524 25.57 24.42 -0.75
N ALA A 525 24.80 24.59 -1.82
CA ALA A 525 25.06 23.95 -3.10
C ALA A 525 26.37 24.43 -3.77
N TYR A 526 27.03 25.47 -3.23
CA TYR A 526 28.39 25.84 -3.60
C TYR A 526 29.38 24.66 -3.51
N TYR A 527 29.12 23.71 -2.59
CA TYR A 527 29.97 22.54 -2.40
C TYR A 527 29.70 21.40 -3.39
N LEU A 528 28.74 21.51 -4.32
CA LEU A 528 28.44 20.45 -5.28
C LEU A 528 29.52 20.32 -6.36
N SER A 529 29.96 19.09 -6.64
CA SER A 529 31.07 18.80 -7.55
C SER A 529 30.75 18.95 -9.03
N ARG A 530 29.47 18.98 -9.42
CA ARG A 530 29.03 18.78 -10.82
C ARG A 530 28.39 20.00 -11.47
N TRP A 531 27.90 20.96 -10.69
CA TRP A 531 26.99 22.00 -11.17
C TRP A 531 27.58 23.39 -11.01
N GLY A 532 27.16 24.31 -11.90
CA GLY A 532 27.68 25.67 -11.94
C GLY A 532 27.09 26.60 -10.87
N ASN A 533 27.35 27.89 -11.03
CA ASN A 533 26.79 28.91 -10.14
C ASN A 533 25.26 28.91 -10.20
N ASP A 534 24.62 29.02 -9.02
CA ASP A 534 23.16 29.04 -8.85
C ASP A 534 22.42 27.86 -9.51
N GLU A 535 23.10 26.73 -9.67
CA GLU A 535 22.51 25.44 -10.03
C GLU A 535 22.52 24.49 -8.83
N ALA A 536 21.47 23.68 -8.71
CA ALA A 536 21.34 22.69 -7.65
C ALA A 536 20.54 21.49 -8.18
N ARG A 537 21.26 20.58 -8.81
CA ARG A 537 20.75 19.34 -9.38
C ARG A 537 21.34 18.14 -8.64
N ASP A 538 20.68 17.00 -8.74
CA ASP A 538 21.23 15.73 -8.26
C ASP A 538 22.29 15.19 -9.21
N ASN A 539 22.98 14.11 -8.84
CA ASN A 539 24.06 13.51 -9.61
C ASN A 539 23.63 13.01 -11.00
N ASP A 540 22.34 12.73 -11.19
CA ASP A 540 21.75 12.29 -12.45
C ASP A 540 21.33 13.46 -13.35
N GLY A 541 21.45 14.70 -12.86
CA GLY A 541 21.15 15.93 -13.60
C GLY A 541 19.73 16.46 -13.43
N TYR A 542 18.92 15.85 -12.56
CA TYR A 542 17.56 16.33 -12.27
C TYR A 542 17.61 17.49 -11.28
N ASP A 543 16.76 18.49 -11.51
CA ASP A 543 16.67 19.63 -10.61
C ASP A 543 16.10 19.20 -9.24
N ILE A 544 16.78 19.56 -8.16
CA ILE A 544 16.34 19.22 -6.79
C ILE A 544 15.11 20.08 -6.47
N PRO A 545 14.01 19.51 -5.95
CA PRO A 545 12.78 20.27 -5.75
C PRO A 545 12.95 21.29 -4.62
N ARG A 546 12.20 22.37 -4.73
CA ARG A 546 12.16 23.42 -3.72
C ARG A 546 11.38 22.96 -2.49
N CYS A 547 11.93 23.21 -1.30
CA CYS A 547 11.34 22.77 -0.03
C CYS A 547 9.95 23.37 0.21
N GLU A 548 9.69 24.57 -0.31
CA GLU A 548 8.44 25.30 -0.09
C GLU A 548 7.27 24.67 -0.85
N VAL A 549 7.55 23.97 -1.95
CA VAL A 549 6.55 23.44 -2.88
C VAL A 549 6.57 21.91 -2.93
N LEU A 550 7.15 21.24 -1.94
CA LEU A 550 7.19 19.79 -1.91
C LEU A 550 5.76 19.22 -1.88
N PRO A 551 5.42 18.31 -2.80
CA PRO A 551 4.15 17.61 -2.80
C PRO A 551 3.96 16.80 -1.52
N TYR A 552 2.76 16.85 -0.95
CA TYR A 552 2.37 16.08 0.23
C TYR A 552 0.97 15.50 0.03
N GLY A 553 0.46 14.75 1.02
CA GLY A 553 -0.88 14.16 0.93
C GLY A 553 -1.04 13.23 -0.28
N GLU A 554 -2.23 13.18 -0.85
CA GLU A 554 -2.55 12.30 -1.99
C GLU A 554 -1.89 12.74 -3.29
N ILE A 555 -1.73 14.06 -3.51
CA ILE A 555 -0.99 14.59 -4.66
C ILE A 555 0.48 14.17 -4.58
N GLY A 556 1.09 14.30 -3.41
CA GLY A 556 2.45 13.82 -3.15
C GLY A 556 2.57 12.31 -3.34
N ARG A 557 1.62 11.52 -2.82
CA ARG A 557 1.60 10.06 -3.04
C ARG A 557 1.63 9.73 -4.52
N LYS A 558 0.78 10.38 -5.31
CA LYS A 558 0.70 10.16 -6.75
C LYS A 558 2.00 10.56 -7.43
N TYR A 559 2.49 11.77 -7.16
CA TYR A 559 3.71 12.30 -7.74
C TYR A 559 4.92 11.37 -7.50
N TYR A 560 5.11 10.90 -6.27
CA TYR A 560 6.24 10.03 -5.93
C TYR A 560 6.08 8.61 -6.46
N ALA A 561 4.85 8.08 -6.54
CA ALA A 561 4.58 6.80 -7.20
C ALA A 561 4.93 6.81 -8.70
N MET A 562 4.92 7.98 -9.33
CA MET A 562 5.27 8.16 -10.73
C MET A 562 6.77 8.37 -10.97
N GLY A 563 7.59 8.39 -9.91
CA GLY A 563 9.03 8.66 -9.99
C GLY A 563 9.42 10.10 -9.61
N GLY A 564 8.48 10.92 -9.13
CA GLY A 564 8.75 12.28 -8.66
C GLY A 564 9.38 13.15 -9.75
N VAL A 565 10.50 13.80 -9.44
CA VAL A 565 11.21 14.69 -10.40
C VAL A 565 11.74 13.96 -11.63
N ARG A 566 11.84 12.63 -11.58
CA ARG A 566 12.28 11.78 -12.70
C ARG A 566 11.12 11.36 -13.62
N SER A 567 9.89 11.70 -13.24
CA SER A 567 8.70 11.51 -14.09
C SER A 567 8.58 12.65 -15.11
N ASP A 568 7.69 12.48 -16.09
CA ASP A 568 7.38 13.52 -17.08
C ASP A 568 6.78 14.80 -16.45
N LEU A 569 6.27 14.74 -15.22
CA LEU A 569 5.83 15.93 -14.48
C LEU A 569 7.01 16.84 -14.09
N GLY A 570 8.19 16.29 -13.84
CA GLY A 570 9.36 17.06 -13.38
C GLY A 570 9.16 17.70 -12.00
N VAL A 571 9.82 18.83 -11.75
CA VAL A 571 9.78 19.50 -10.43
C VAL A 571 8.44 20.18 -10.15
N PRO A 572 7.97 20.20 -8.88
CA PRO A 572 6.85 21.03 -8.46
C PRO A 572 7.19 22.52 -8.61
N THR A 573 6.22 23.33 -9.04
CA THR A 573 6.43 24.76 -9.32
C THR A 573 5.65 25.67 -8.38
N ASN A 574 4.54 25.19 -7.80
CA ASN A 574 3.74 25.89 -6.80
C ASN A 574 3.41 24.95 -5.62
N GLU A 575 2.92 25.56 -4.55
CA GLU A 575 2.28 24.83 -3.45
C GLU A 575 0.97 24.22 -3.92
N GLU A 576 0.54 23.16 -3.24
CA GLU A 576 -0.81 22.62 -3.41
C GLU A 576 -1.86 23.70 -3.09
N ALA A 577 -2.83 23.87 -3.98
CA ALA A 577 -3.86 24.89 -3.90
C ALA A 577 -5.27 24.28 -4.06
N ASP A 578 -6.29 25.03 -3.64
CA ASP A 578 -7.68 24.63 -3.84
C ASP A 578 -8.04 24.64 -5.34
N ALA A 579 -8.77 23.61 -5.77
CA ALA A 579 -9.40 23.50 -7.09
C ALA A 579 -10.92 23.72 -6.95
N ALA A 580 -11.64 23.86 -8.07
CA ALA A 580 -13.10 24.03 -8.01
C ALA A 580 -13.80 22.83 -7.34
N ASN A 581 -15.02 23.02 -6.84
CA ASN A 581 -15.85 21.92 -6.31
C ASN A 581 -15.26 21.12 -5.13
N GLY A 582 -14.25 21.65 -4.42
CA GLY A 582 -13.79 21.09 -3.15
C GLY A 582 -12.56 20.17 -3.22
N GLY A 583 -11.93 20.05 -4.38
CA GLY A 583 -10.66 19.32 -4.49
C GLY A 583 -9.44 20.22 -4.42
N ARG A 584 -8.30 19.64 -4.77
CA ARG A 584 -6.96 20.21 -4.63
C ARG A 584 -6.18 20.00 -5.92
N TRP A 585 -5.18 20.83 -6.18
CA TRP A 585 -4.30 20.62 -7.31
C TRP A 585 -2.90 21.15 -7.05
N GLN A 586 -1.93 20.65 -7.81
CA GLN A 586 -0.58 21.17 -7.80
C GLN A 586 0.03 21.18 -9.21
N GLN A 587 0.77 22.24 -9.53
CA GLN A 587 1.50 22.44 -10.77
C GLN A 587 2.91 21.86 -10.68
N PHE A 588 3.29 21.12 -11.72
CA PHE A 588 4.63 20.66 -11.99
C PHE A 588 5.13 21.24 -13.32
N ALA A 589 6.42 21.11 -13.60
CA ALA A 589 7.03 21.65 -14.81
C ALA A 589 6.40 21.09 -16.11
N GLY A 590 6.05 19.81 -16.12
CA GLY A 590 5.50 19.10 -17.28
C GLY A 590 3.98 18.83 -17.23
N GLY A 591 3.31 19.16 -16.14
CA GLY A 591 1.87 18.90 -16.00
C GLY A 591 1.31 19.33 -14.65
N MET A 592 0.10 18.90 -14.32
CA MET A 592 -0.50 19.11 -13.00
C MET A 592 -1.04 17.81 -12.44
N ILE A 593 -1.21 17.73 -11.13
CA ILE A 593 -2.00 16.66 -10.51
C ILE A 593 -3.21 17.33 -9.87
N LEU A 594 -4.41 16.79 -10.15
CA LEU A 594 -5.63 17.16 -9.44
C LEU A 594 -6.01 16.02 -8.49
N TRP A 595 -6.57 16.39 -7.34
CA TRP A 595 -7.13 15.47 -6.36
C TRP A 595 -8.54 15.88 -5.97
N HIS A 596 -9.44 14.93 -5.85
CA HIS A 596 -10.73 15.09 -5.19
C HIS A 596 -10.99 13.92 -4.24
N ALA A 597 -11.82 14.12 -3.22
CA ALA A 597 -12.14 13.07 -2.25
C ALA A 597 -12.83 11.86 -2.91
N ASP A 598 -13.64 12.11 -3.94
CA ASP A 598 -14.42 11.07 -4.62
C ASP A 598 -13.63 10.34 -5.71
N THR A 599 -12.65 10.99 -6.35
CA THR A 599 -11.92 10.42 -7.49
C THR A 599 -10.49 10.02 -7.14
N GLY A 600 -9.84 10.68 -6.18
CA GLY A 600 -8.42 10.50 -5.89
C GLY A 600 -7.51 11.43 -6.70
N ALA A 601 -6.20 11.17 -6.70
CA ALA A 601 -5.19 12.04 -7.31
C ALA A 601 -4.70 11.50 -8.65
N PHE A 602 -4.86 12.29 -9.72
CA PHE A 602 -4.40 11.92 -11.07
C PHE A 602 -3.68 13.08 -11.79
N PRO A 603 -2.62 12.76 -12.55
CA PRO A 603 -1.89 13.70 -13.38
C PRO A 603 -2.69 14.02 -14.64
N VAL A 604 -2.57 15.25 -15.10
CA VAL A 604 -3.00 15.70 -16.43
C VAL A 604 -1.83 16.46 -17.02
N TRP A 605 -1.40 16.12 -18.23
CA TRP A 605 -0.22 16.73 -18.86
C TRP A 605 -0.37 16.88 -20.37
N GLY A 606 0.65 17.47 -21.00
CA GLY A 606 0.75 17.60 -22.45
C GLY A 606 -0.48 18.25 -23.10
N GLN A 607 -0.87 17.72 -24.25
CA GLN A 607 -1.94 18.26 -25.07
C GLN A 607 -3.34 18.08 -24.45
N ILE A 608 -3.54 17.02 -23.66
CA ILE A 608 -4.79 16.84 -22.90
C ILE A 608 -4.92 17.94 -21.84
N LEU A 609 -3.84 18.26 -21.12
CA LEU A 609 -3.84 19.37 -20.15
C LEU A 609 -4.12 20.72 -20.81
N GLU A 610 -3.48 20.99 -21.95
CA GLU A 610 -3.69 22.23 -22.70
C GLU A 610 -5.17 22.39 -23.09
N HIS A 611 -5.78 21.32 -23.61
CA HIS A 611 -7.19 21.35 -24.00
C HIS A 611 -8.14 21.42 -22.81
N PHE A 612 -7.88 20.66 -21.75
CA PHE A 612 -8.64 20.68 -20.50
C PHE A 612 -8.72 22.11 -19.94
N ARG A 613 -7.58 22.82 -19.90
CA ARG A 613 -7.52 24.23 -19.47
C ARG A 613 -8.27 25.17 -20.39
N ALA A 614 -8.13 24.99 -21.71
CA ALA A 614 -8.77 25.84 -22.70
C ALA A 614 -10.30 25.74 -22.68
N THR A 615 -10.83 24.60 -22.22
CA THR A 615 -12.27 24.28 -22.28
C THR A 615 -12.98 24.32 -20.92
N GLY A 616 -12.34 24.90 -19.89
CA GLY A 616 -12.99 25.20 -18.60
C GLY A 616 -12.52 24.38 -17.40
N SER A 617 -11.50 23.53 -17.58
CA SER A 617 -10.86 22.71 -16.53
C SER A 617 -11.88 21.91 -15.70
N GLU A 618 -11.59 21.69 -14.42
CA GLU A 618 -12.42 20.90 -13.51
C GLU A 618 -13.79 21.54 -13.23
N GLY A 619 -13.94 22.84 -13.50
CA GLY A 619 -15.24 23.50 -13.44
C GLY A 619 -16.21 23.05 -14.54
N ARG A 620 -15.70 22.57 -15.68
CA ARG A 620 -16.50 22.07 -16.80
C ARG A 620 -16.51 20.55 -16.90
N TRP A 621 -15.36 19.92 -16.67
CA TRP A 621 -15.14 18.50 -16.95
C TRP A 621 -15.11 17.63 -15.70
N GLY A 622 -15.14 18.26 -14.52
CA GLY A 622 -14.89 17.58 -13.26
C GLY A 622 -13.44 17.11 -13.12
N TYR A 623 -13.24 16.18 -12.20
CA TYR A 623 -11.93 15.63 -11.88
C TYR A 623 -11.55 14.45 -12.79
N PRO A 624 -10.25 14.25 -13.07
CA PRO A 624 -9.78 13.05 -13.74
C PRO A 624 -10.14 11.81 -12.92
N LEU A 625 -10.52 10.74 -13.61
CA LEU A 625 -10.91 9.44 -13.03
C LEU A 625 -9.81 8.39 -13.12
N ILE A 626 -8.85 8.58 -14.05
CA ILE A 626 -7.76 7.67 -14.34
C ILE A 626 -6.50 8.44 -14.77
N ASP A 627 -5.37 7.75 -14.83
CA ASP A 627 -4.17 8.23 -15.54
C ASP A 627 -4.42 8.29 -17.05
N GLU A 628 -3.61 9.07 -17.77
CA GLU A 628 -3.55 9.02 -19.23
C GLU A 628 -3.10 7.64 -19.72
N LEU A 629 -3.90 7.00 -20.59
CA LEU A 629 -3.65 5.67 -21.14
C LEU A 629 -3.48 5.72 -22.66
N ASP A 630 -2.91 4.66 -23.25
CA ASP A 630 -2.85 4.48 -24.69
C ASP A 630 -4.25 4.26 -25.28
N ALA A 631 -4.58 5.02 -26.32
CA ALA A 631 -5.81 4.83 -27.09
C ALA A 631 -5.63 3.79 -28.21
N GLY A 632 -6.72 3.40 -28.85
CA GLY A 632 -6.76 2.54 -30.04
C GLY A 632 -6.08 3.16 -31.26
N VAL A 633 -5.84 2.35 -32.30
CA VAL A 633 -5.17 2.82 -33.52
C VAL A 633 -6.18 3.52 -34.44
N SER A 634 -5.85 4.73 -34.90
CA SER A 634 -6.66 5.46 -35.88
C SER A 634 -6.81 4.65 -37.17
N PRO A 635 -8.04 4.37 -37.64
CA PRO A 635 -8.27 3.70 -38.93
C PRO A 635 -7.90 4.60 -40.12
N ALA A 636 -7.86 5.92 -39.94
CA ALA A 636 -7.55 6.87 -41.01
C ALA A 636 -6.04 7.11 -41.17
N THR A 637 -5.30 7.21 -40.07
CA THR A 637 -3.89 7.62 -40.08
C THR A 637 -2.93 6.52 -39.64
N GLY A 638 -3.43 5.46 -39.00
CA GLY A 638 -2.61 4.42 -38.37
C GLY A 638 -1.85 4.90 -37.13
N GLN A 639 -2.10 6.13 -36.65
CA GLN A 639 -1.48 6.67 -35.45
C GLN A 639 -2.16 6.14 -34.19
N ARG A 640 -1.37 5.99 -33.13
CA ARG A 640 -1.87 5.71 -31.79
C ARG A 640 -1.76 6.98 -30.94
N GLY A 641 -2.85 7.31 -30.28
CA GLY A 641 -3.00 8.47 -29.42
C GLY A 641 -3.05 8.10 -27.94
N LYS A 642 -3.56 9.03 -27.15
CA LYS A 642 -3.75 8.93 -25.70
C LYS A 642 -5.16 9.33 -25.31
N PHE A 643 -5.68 8.77 -24.23
CA PHE A 643 -6.95 9.20 -23.66
C PHE A 643 -6.94 9.31 -22.15
N GLN A 644 -7.86 10.10 -21.62
CA GLN A 644 -8.09 10.22 -20.18
C GLN A 644 -9.56 10.51 -19.90
N TYR A 645 -10.15 9.78 -18.95
CA TYR A 645 -11.50 10.06 -18.47
C TYR A 645 -11.50 11.09 -17.35
N PHE A 646 -12.52 11.93 -17.41
CA PHE A 646 -12.95 12.89 -16.40
C PHE A 646 -14.41 12.61 -16.06
N GLU A 647 -14.90 13.11 -14.93
CA GLU A 647 -16.29 12.90 -14.48
C GLU A 647 -17.32 13.21 -15.58
N ASP A 648 -17.11 14.29 -16.33
CA ASP A 648 -18.07 14.76 -17.35
C ASP A 648 -17.60 14.54 -18.81
N GLY A 649 -16.59 13.70 -19.05
CA GLY A 649 -16.18 13.39 -20.42
C GLY A 649 -14.87 12.62 -20.60
N LEU A 650 -14.60 12.27 -21.86
CA LEU A 650 -13.37 11.62 -22.32
C LEU A 650 -12.55 12.61 -23.12
N PHE A 651 -11.30 12.85 -22.73
CA PHE A 651 -10.32 13.55 -23.57
C PHE A 651 -9.55 12.53 -24.40
N LEU A 652 -9.47 12.75 -25.70
CA LEU A 652 -8.78 11.89 -26.64
C LEU A 652 -7.84 12.72 -27.51
N TRP A 653 -6.57 12.33 -27.59
CA TRP A 653 -5.53 13.03 -28.32
C TRP A 653 -4.80 12.12 -29.31
N THR A 654 -4.49 12.61 -30.50
CA THR A 654 -3.51 11.99 -31.40
C THR A 654 -2.68 13.09 -32.09
N PRO A 655 -1.44 12.81 -32.53
CA PRO A 655 -0.61 13.80 -33.22
C PRO A 655 -1.28 14.44 -34.44
N ALA A 656 -2.15 13.72 -35.16
CA ALA A 656 -2.83 14.21 -36.36
C ALA A 656 -3.99 15.17 -36.07
N THR A 657 -4.75 14.96 -35.00
CA THR A 657 -6.02 15.68 -34.76
C THR A 657 -5.96 16.63 -33.56
N GLY A 658 -4.99 16.47 -32.66
CA GLY A 658 -4.94 17.19 -31.40
C GLY A 658 -5.86 16.58 -30.34
N ALA A 659 -6.00 17.25 -29.19
CA ALA A 659 -6.82 16.78 -28.08
C ALA A 659 -8.22 17.36 -28.21
N HIS A 660 -9.24 16.51 -28.09
CA HIS A 660 -10.65 16.93 -28.07
C HIS A 660 -11.42 16.15 -27.02
N ALA A 661 -12.46 16.77 -26.47
CA ALA A 661 -13.34 16.15 -25.49
C ALA A 661 -14.56 15.54 -26.18
N ILE A 662 -14.98 14.36 -25.72
CA ILE A 662 -16.20 13.67 -26.12
C ILE A 662 -17.02 13.49 -24.84
N HIS A 663 -18.32 13.84 -24.85
CA HIS A 663 -19.12 13.80 -23.63
C HIS A 663 -20.60 13.47 -23.86
N GLY A 664 -21.32 13.21 -22.77
CA GLY A 664 -22.77 12.99 -22.78
C GLY A 664 -23.21 11.84 -23.70
N ALA A 665 -24.32 12.05 -24.42
CA ALA A 665 -24.89 11.01 -25.28
C ALA A 665 -23.95 10.62 -26.44
N ILE A 666 -23.19 11.57 -26.99
CA ILE A 666 -22.22 11.28 -28.06
C ILE A 666 -21.09 10.39 -27.54
N LEU A 667 -20.60 10.61 -26.32
CA LEU A 667 -19.62 9.71 -25.69
C LEU A 667 -20.16 8.29 -25.53
N ALA A 668 -21.37 8.13 -24.98
CA ALA A 668 -21.97 6.81 -24.82
C ALA A 668 -22.10 6.08 -26.17
N HIS A 669 -22.54 6.78 -27.22
CA HIS A 669 -22.61 6.20 -28.55
C HIS A 669 -21.23 5.87 -29.13
N PHE A 670 -20.24 6.74 -28.94
CA PHE A 670 -18.86 6.49 -29.36
C PHE A 670 -18.28 5.23 -28.71
N GLU A 671 -18.54 5.04 -27.41
CA GLU A 671 -18.13 3.86 -26.64
C GLU A 671 -18.81 2.57 -27.11
N ASP A 672 -20.12 2.61 -27.34
CA ASP A 672 -20.92 1.46 -27.76
C ASP A 672 -20.61 1.00 -29.20
N ASN A 673 -19.95 1.83 -30.01
CA ASN A 673 -19.75 1.59 -31.44
C ASN A 673 -18.27 1.46 -31.82
N GLY A 674 -17.44 0.95 -30.92
CA GLY A 674 -16.04 0.58 -31.21
C GLY A 674 -15.04 1.73 -31.15
N ARG A 675 -15.45 2.88 -30.60
CA ARG A 675 -14.59 4.02 -30.25
C ARG A 675 -13.67 4.47 -31.39
N GLU A 676 -12.46 4.90 -31.07
CA GLU A 676 -11.50 5.45 -32.03
C GLU A 676 -11.03 4.43 -33.08
N GLU A 677 -11.13 3.12 -32.81
CA GLU A 677 -10.74 2.10 -33.78
C GLU A 677 -11.76 1.94 -34.91
N ALA A 678 -13.04 2.23 -34.64
CA ALA A 678 -14.11 2.15 -35.62
C ALA A 678 -14.49 3.53 -36.19
N LEU A 679 -14.68 4.52 -35.32
CA LEU A 679 -15.16 5.86 -35.67
C LEU A 679 -14.01 6.83 -35.97
N GLY A 680 -12.79 6.50 -35.55
CA GLY A 680 -11.63 7.36 -35.66
C GLY A 680 -11.53 8.39 -34.52
N TYR A 681 -10.44 9.15 -34.54
CA TYR A 681 -10.23 10.22 -33.56
C TYR A 681 -11.15 11.42 -33.84
N PRO A 682 -11.54 12.19 -32.80
CA PRO A 682 -12.27 13.43 -32.99
C PRO A 682 -11.43 14.45 -33.77
N LEU A 683 -12.08 15.14 -34.71
CA LEU A 683 -11.51 16.23 -35.51
C LEU A 683 -11.81 17.61 -34.90
N GLY A 684 -12.59 17.64 -33.82
CA GLY A 684 -13.07 18.84 -33.12
C GLY A 684 -13.95 18.46 -31.93
N ASP A 685 -14.14 19.41 -31.02
CA ASP A 685 -15.12 19.29 -29.94
C ASP A 685 -16.58 19.30 -30.46
N GLU A 686 -17.52 18.94 -29.58
CA GLU A 686 -18.95 18.93 -29.88
C GLU A 686 -19.48 20.34 -30.24
N GLU A 687 -20.07 20.48 -31.42
CA GLU A 687 -20.66 21.72 -31.95
C GLU A 687 -22.20 21.69 -31.84
N ALA A 688 -22.85 22.86 -31.93
CA ALA A 688 -24.31 22.94 -32.04
C ALA A 688 -24.81 22.39 -33.39
N HIS A 689 -25.97 21.73 -33.38
CA HIS A 689 -26.64 21.23 -34.57
C HIS A 689 -28.15 21.54 -34.53
N GLY A 690 -28.63 22.33 -35.50
CA GLY A 690 -30.04 22.76 -35.53
C GLY A 690 -30.40 23.61 -34.31
N SER A 691 -31.68 23.58 -33.90
CA SER A 691 -32.19 24.44 -32.82
C SER A 691 -31.91 23.92 -31.40
N ASN A 692 -31.70 22.62 -31.22
CA ASN A 692 -31.52 21.99 -29.90
C ASN A 692 -30.70 20.69 -29.95
N GLY A 693 -29.93 20.46 -31.02
CA GLY A 693 -29.09 19.29 -31.19
C GLY A 693 -27.60 19.61 -31.07
N ARG A 694 -26.79 18.56 -31.09
CA ARG A 694 -25.33 18.61 -31.06
C ARG A 694 -24.76 17.73 -32.16
N LYS A 695 -23.52 17.98 -32.56
CA LYS A 695 -22.79 17.10 -33.48
C LYS A 695 -21.30 17.09 -33.12
N GLN A 696 -20.61 16.01 -33.42
CA GLN A 696 -19.16 15.93 -33.32
C GLN A 696 -18.60 15.16 -34.50
N ARG A 697 -17.50 15.67 -35.07
CA ARG A 697 -16.85 15.08 -36.24
C ARG A 697 -15.71 14.18 -35.80
N PHE A 698 -15.65 12.99 -36.37
CA PHE A 698 -14.59 12.00 -36.21
C PHE A 698 -13.96 11.71 -37.58
N GLU A 699 -12.81 11.05 -37.60
CA GLU A 699 -12.11 10.76 -38.87
C GLU A 699 -12.94 9.92 -39.85
N GLN A 700 -13.85 9.06 -39.37
CA GLN A 700 -14.65 8.18 -40.24
C GLN A 700 -16.11 8.62 -40.40
N THR A 701 -16.66 9.42 -39.49
CA THR A 701 -18.08 9.80 -39.50
C THR A 701 -18.32 11.08 -38.69
N THR A 702 -19.48 11.69 -38.88
CA THR A 702 -20.03 12.71 -37.98
C THR A 702 -21.17 12.12 -37.15
N LEU A 703 -21.04 12.17 -35.83
CA LEU A 703 -22.14 11.84 -34.93
C LEU A 703 -23.01 13.06 -34.69
N TYR A 704 -24.32 12.88 -34.72
CA TYR A 704 -25.34 13.90 -34.44
C TYR A 704 -26.20 13.43 -33.27
N TRP A 705 -26.67 14.37 -32.46
CA TRP A 705 -27.57 14.11 -31.36
C TRP A 705 -28.71 15.12 -31.31
N THR A 706 -29.92 14.65 -31.03
CA THR A 706 -31.05 15.49 -30.59
C THR A 706 -31.85 14.77 -29.50
N PRO A 707 -32.61 15.48 -28.66
CA PRO A 707 -33.48 14.85 -27.68
C PRO A 707 -34.51 13.89 -28.28
N ALA A 708 -34.95 14.14 -29.52
CA ALA A 708 -36.00 13.35 -30.17
C ALA A 708 -35.46 12.04 -30.80
N ASN A 709 -34.25 12.07 -31.35
CA ASN A 709 -33.73 10.97 -32.18
C ASN A 709 -32.58 10.20 -31.52
N GLY A 710 -32.07 10.63 -30.36
CA GLY A 710 -30.84 10.07 -29.80
C GLY A 710 -29.63 10.41 -30.67
N VAL A 711 -28.59 9.57 -30.63
CA VAL A 711 -27.38 9.73 -31.44
C VAL A 711 -27.46 8.91 -32.72
N TRP A 712 -27.03 9.46 -33.85
CA TRP A 712 -26.86 8.75 -35.11
C TRP A 712 -25.63 9.24 -35.89
N ALA A 713 -25.09 8.38 -36.76
CA ALA A 713 -23.98 8.66 -37.67
C ALA A 713 -24.48 9.11 -39.05
N ASP A 714 -23.66 9.84 -39.81
CA ASP A 714 -23.94 10.24 -41.21
C ASP A 714 -23.83 9.12 -42.25
#